data_AF-A0A0G1XKT8-F1
#
_entry.id   AF-A0A0G1XKT8-F1
#
_cell.length_a   1.000
_cell.length_b   1.000
_cell.length_c   1.000
_cell.angle_alpha   90.00
_cell.angle_beta   90.00
_cell.angle_gamma   90.00
#
_symmetry.space_group_name_H-M   'P 1'
#
loop_
_entity.id
_entity.type
_entity.pdbx_description
1 polymer ?
#
loop_
_entity_poly.entity_id
_entity_poly.type
_entity_poly.pdbx_seq_one_letter_code
_entity_poly.pdbx_strand_id
1 'polypeptide(L)'
;MEKGSNLEFLRQKYQLEKSPEVDRAVERKASRQKERVRNVPADRIQAYLDRLDIIFNPPKLEGHKSFDRKVRNVSMMKCFMHEALIVKPNVATDEYLVHQQKQARALGHGDTEIPEYIREQIARAVESIAGGSDIGDELQGLENEQKQMAEEIVAKMDDQERSLDKWIDYLATDDAQTAYPDWFRYWAMRSVTGLSSFDKDEKRFPSRDAATMNPFPELDQAVLGKVRDAVEHDRIYKERLAAAQEEVRRAEKKHNRERQLAIASRIDEAKRQNPDIPVNRERIIAELDMVPFDPSAFEVAAPTPEQQIEPAVQEALDAKDFARLYALEFAKLIPTSETLLHNTAGQWVKYNQGSEPTELVQSIERHKTGWCTAGEEVARSQFSRGDFYVYYSQDEIGANAIPRAAIRMEGDKIAEVRGIAPDQNLDPHIAPVVGAKMKEFPDGIAYEKKAADMRMLTLIEQRTVAGRPLTKQDLLFIYEINAPIEGFGYNKDPRITELRGARNPEEDMLVVFECDENQIAHSVDQINESTKAYVGKLEPGIFDRLPDGVEHVYTAFPEGKIRRQSIEIGGKDVIELKGLLEQNGDRFDHVNWMMDHDDFKYSLREKDSKQPDWKKWKIKSPEEAMLIRLRVEDLGFPSGATTDQIYTRAEELGLELCPPEVGLNFVCNTLTSR
;
A
#
# COMPACT_ATOMS: atom_id res chain seq x y z
N MET A 1 -12.87 43.06 -7.61
CA MET A 1 -13.35 41.67 -7.58
C MET A 1 -14.69 41.61 -8.29
N GLU A 2 -14.74 41.17 -9.55
CA GLU A 2 -16.04 40.93 -10.19
C GLU A 2 -16.57 39.57 -9.72
N LYS A 3 -17.61 39.59 -8.88
CA LYS A 3 -18.31 38.41 -8.37
C LYS A 3 -18.79 37.44 -9.48
N GLY A 4 -18.85 37.87 -10.73
CA GLY A 4 -19.34 37.08 -11.87
C GLY A 4 -18.43 35.92 -12.31
N SER A 5 -17.11 36.13 -12.37
CA SER A 5 -16.14 35.14 -12.91
C SER A 5 -16.08 33.86 -12.06
N ASN A 6 -16.12 34.02 -10.73
CA ASN A 6 -16.00 32.90 -9.79
C ASN A 6 -17.26 32.00 -9.73
N LEU A 7 -18.45 32.58 -9.96
CA LEU A 7 -19.71 31.83 -10.03
C LEU A 7 -19.81 31.06 -11.36
N GLU A 8 -19.22 31.62 -12.43
CA GLU A 8 -19.16 30.95 -13.71
C GLU A 8 -18.30 29.68 -13.67
N PHE A 9 -17.22 29.67 -12.87
CA PHE A 9 -16.44 28.46 -12.61
C PHE A 9 -17.32 27.32 -12.06
N LEU A 10 -18.10 27.57 -11.01
CA LEU A 10 -18.98 26.55 -10.40
C LEU A 10 -20.09 26.09 -11.35
N ARG A 11 -20.65 27.01 -12.13
CA ARG A 11 -21.61 26.70 -13.19
C ARG A 11 -21.01 25.77 -14.22
N GLN A 12 -19.85 26.11 -14.78
CA GLN A 12 -19.23 25.31 -15.85
C GLN A 12 -18.79 23.94 -15.35
N LYS A 13 -18.28 23.85 -14.11
CA LYS A 13 -17.75 22.60 -13.57
C LYS A 13 -18.83 21.64 -13.06
N TYR A 14 -19.88 22.17 -12.41
CA TYR A 14 -20.86 21.34 -11.70
C TYR A 14 -22.30 21.50 -12.19
N GLN A 15 -22.57 22.44 -13.10
CA GLN A 15 -23.94 22.87 -13.45
C GLN A 15 -24.77 23.18 -12.18
N LEU A 16 -24.10 23.78 -11.19
CA LEU A 16 -24.61 23.95 -9.84
C LEU A 16 -25.96 24.69 -9.82
N GLU A 17 -26.20 25.58 -10.78
CA GLU A 17 -27.47 26.31 -10.91
C GLU A 17 -28.71 25.41 -11.08
N LYS A 18 -28.52 24.15 -11.47
CA LYS A 18 -29.58 23.14 -11.68
C LYS A 18 -29.71 22.16 -10.51
N SER A 19 -28.92 22.32 -9.45
CA SER A 19 -28.92 21.35 -8.35
C SER A 19 -30.12 21.54 -7.42
N PRO A 20 -30.67 20.46 -6.84
CA PRO A 20 -31.77 20.56 -5.87
C PRO A 20 -31.46 21.43 -4.65
N GLU A 21 -30.18 21.50 -4.25
CA GLU A 21 -29.71 22.32 -3.13
C GLU A 21 -29.81 23.81 -3.43
N VAL A 22 -29.53 24.20 -4.69
CA VAL A 22 -29.70 25.57 -5.18
C VAL A 22 -31.17 25.94 -5.27
N ASP A 23 -32.03 25.05 -5.79
CA ASP A 23 -33.48 25.28 -5.80
C ASP A 23 -34.04 25.54 -4.39
N ARG A 24 -33.68 24.69 -3.43
CA ARG A 24 -34.06 24.86 -2.02
C ARG A 24 -33.53 26.16 -1.42
N ALA A 25 -32.33 26.61 -1.81
CA ALA A 25 -31.78 27.88 -1.32
C ALA A 25 -32.56 29.08 -1.87
N VAL A 26 -32.90 29.06 -3.16
CA VAL A 26 -33.71 30.08 -3.82
C VAL A 26 -35.11 30.16 -3.20
N GLU A 27 -35.79 29.02 -3.01
CA GLU A 27 -37.10 28.96 -2.36
C GLU A 27 -37.07 29.47 -0.91
N ARG A 28 -36.01 29.13 -0.16
CA ARG A 28 -35.82 29.61 1.22
C ARG A 28 -35.61 31.11 1.28
N LYS A 29 -34.82 31.69 0.36
CA LYS A 29 -34.59 33.13 0.27
C LYS A 29 -35.89 33.88 -0.05
N ALA A 30 -36.68 33.36 -1.00
CA ALA A 30 -37.99 33.90 -1.33
C ALA A 30 -39.00 33.83 -0.18
N SER A 31 -39.08 32.70 0.53
CA SER A 31 -40.07 32.48 1.59
C SER A 31 -39.70 33.14 2.93
N ARG A 32 -38.43 33.06 3.36
CA ARG A 32 -38.00 33.51 4.69
C ARG A 32 -37.44 34.93 4.71
N GLN A 33 -36.76 35.35 3.65
CA GLN A 33 -36.15 36.68 3.56
C GLN A 33 -37.03 37.66 2.75
N LYS A 34 -38.15 37.17 2.19
CA LYS A 34 -39.07 37.93 1.32
C LYS A 34 -38.38 38.58 0.11
N GLU A 35 -37.26 38.01 -0.32
CA GLU A 35 -36.44 38.51 -1.43
C GLU A 35 -36.54 37.57 -2.63
N ARG A 36 -36.99 38.07 -3.78
CA ARG A 36 -37.06 37.28 -5.01
C ARG A 36 -35.68 37.23 -5.69
N VAL A 37 -35.13 36.03 -5.84
CA VAL A 37 -33.91 35.80 -6.61
C VAL A 37 -34.27 35.78 -8.11
N ARG A 38 -33.53 36.52 -8.95
CA ARG A 38 -33.73 36.46 -10.40
C ARG A 38 -33.37 35.07 -10.90
N ASN A 39 -34.08 34.59 -11.92
CA ASN A 39 -33.82 33.28 -12.52
C ASN A 39 -32.61 33.31 -13.47
N VAL A 40 -31.47 33.82 -12.99
CA VAL A 40 -30.20 33.91 -13.69
C VAL A 40 -29.22 32.96 -13.00
N PRO A 41 -28.43 32.14 -13.73
CA PRO A 41 -27.54 31.15 -13.12
C PRO A 41 -26.63 31.69 -12.01
N ALA A 42 -26.00 32.85 -12.22
CA ALA A 42 -25.13 33.48 -11.23
C ALA A 42 -25.87 33.82 -9.93
N ASP A 43 -27.06 34.43 -10.01
CA ASP A 43 -27.83 34.82 -8.83
C ASP A 43 -28.35 33.60 -8.05
N ARG A 44 -28.69 32.52 -8.75
CA ARG A 44 -29.10 31.25 -8.14
C ARG A 44 -27.95 30.61 -7.36
N ILE A 45 -26.77 30.51 -7.97
CA ILE A 45 -25.57 29.98 -7.31
C ILE A 45 -25.19 30.88 -6.12
N GLN A 46 -25.25 32.19 -6.27
CA GLN A 46 -24.96 33.11 -5.17
C GLN A 46 -25.94 32.93 -4.00
N ALA A 47 -27.25 32.77 -4.26
CA ALA A 47 -28.23 32.50 -3.21
C ALA A 47 -27.92 31.21 -2.42
N TYR A 48 -27.31 30.23 -3.07
CA TYR A 48 -26.84 29.01 -2.42
C TYR A 48 -25.56 29.21 -1.61
N LEU A 49 -24.56 29.93 -2.14
CA LEU A 49 -23.35 30.27 -1.40
C LEU A 49 -23.66 31.14 -0.17
N ASP A 50 -24.54 32.15 -0.31
CA ASP A 50 -25.04 32.96 0.81
C ASP A 50 -25.67 32.08 1.90
N ARG A 51 -26.38 31.02 1.51
CA ARG A 51 -26.98 30.07 2.47
C ARG A 51 -25.90 29.26 3.19
N LEU A 52 -24.87 28.81 2.49
CA LEU A 52 -23.74 28.13 3.11
C LEU A 52 -23.00 29.06 4.07
N ASP A 53 -22.79 30.32 3.69
CA ASP A 53 -22.21 31.33 4.56
C ASP A 53 -23.05 31.52 5.84
N ILE A 54 -24.37 31.60 5.74
CA ILE A 54 -25.26 31.68 6.93
C ILE A 54 -25.15 30.44 7.84
N ILE A 55 -24.81 29.26 7.30
CA ILE A 55 -24.60 28.05 8.11
C ILE A 55 -23.32 28.20 8.94
N PHE A 56 -22.24 28.67 8.32
CA PHE A 56 -20.94 28.88 8.98
C PHE A 56 -20.89 30.16 9.82
N ASN A 57 -21.68 31.16 9.48
CA ASN A 57 -21.73 32.50 10.09
C ASN A 57 -23.17 32.92 10.39
N PRO A 58 -23.88 32.18 11.25
CA PRO A 58 -25.25 32.52 11.58
C PRO A 58 -25.30 33.86 12.34
N PRO A 59 -26.29 34.72 12.08
CA PRO A 59 -26.48 35.93 12.86
C PRO A 59 -26.72 35.56 14.34
N LYS A 60 -26.13 36.36 15.24
CA LYS A 60 -26.25 36.19 16.69
C LYS A 60 -27.72 36.20 17.09
N LEU A 61 -28.09 35.26 17.96
CA LEU A 61 -29.45 35.19 18.50
C LEU A 61 -29.55 36.11 19.71
N GLU A 62 -30.34 37.18 19.61
CA GLU A 62 -30.61 38.05 20.76
C GLU A 62 -31.30 37.24 21.87
N GLY A 63 -30.86 37.44 23.12
CA GLY A 63 -31.43 36.77 24.30
C GLY A 63 -30.88 35.37 24.63
N HIS A 64 -30.06 34.75 23.77
CA HIS A 64 -29.52 33.39 24.01
C HIS A 64 -27.98 33.37 23.99
N LYS A 65 -27.35 33.99 24.98
CA LYS A 65 -25.87 34.15 25.06
C LYS A 65 -25.09 32.83 25.15
N SER A 66 -25.69 31.77 25.66
CA SER A 66 -25.05 30.45 25.82
C SER A 66 -25.26 29.50 24.64
N PHE A 67 -26.06 29.89 23.64
CA PHE A 67 -26.37 29.04 22.50
C PHE A 67 -25.56 29.45 21.27
N ASP A 68 -24.55 28.65 20.94
CA ASP A 68 -23.78 28.85 19.72
C ASP A 68 -24.49 28.19 18.51
N ARG A 69 -25.10 29.05 17.69
CA ARG A 69 -25.77 28.61 16.45
C ARG A 69 -24.80 28.03 15.43
N LYS A 70 -23.55 28.50 15.40
CA LYS A 70 -22.53 28.02 14.45
C LYS A 70 -22.20 26.58 14.77
N VAL A 71 -21.89 26.29 16.03
CA VAL A 71 -21.64 24.93 16.52
C VAL A 71 -22.82 24.02 16.16
N ARG A 72 -24.04 24.40 16.54
CA ARG A 72 -25.24 23.59 16.22
C ARG A 72 -25.46 23.40 14.71
N ASN A 73 -25.20 24.41 13.88
CA ASN A 73 -25.36 24.30 12.43
C ASN A 73 -24.31 23.39 11.80
N VAL A 74 -23.05 23.51 12.22
CA VAL A 74 -21.94 22.66 11.77
C VAL A 74 -22.18 21.21 12.21
N SER A 75 -22.58 20.96 13.46
CA SER A 75 -22.93 19.62 13.95
C SER A 75 -24.04 18.97 13.12
N MET A 76 -25.10 19.70 12.78
CA MET A 76 -26.15 19.14 11.90
C MET A 76 -25.61 18.84 10.50
N MET A 77 -24.76 19.70 9.95
CA MET A 77 -24.15 19.48 8.63
C MET A 77 -23.31 18.21 8.64
N LYS A 78 -22.50 18.00 9.67
CA LYS A 78 -21.74 16.76 9.89
C LYS A 78 -22.67 15.55 9.88
N CYS A 79 -23.74 15.53 10.68
CA CYS A 79 -24.70 14.42 10.68
C CYS A 79 -25.23 14.08 9.28
N PHE A 80 -25.64 15.09 8.49
CA PHE A 80 -26.12 14.87 7.12
C PHE A 80 -25.02 14.33 6.19
N MET A 81 -23.78 14.79 6.38
CA MET A 81 -22.65 14.35 5.56
C MET A 81 -22.17 12.95 5.96
N HIS A 82 -22.17 12.62 7.24
CA HIS A 82 -21.87 11.28 7.75
C HIS A 82 -22.86 10.27 7.19
N GLU A 83 -24.16 10.58 7.28
CA GLU A 83 -25.21 9.75 6.74
C GLU A 83 -25.07 9.52 5.22
N ALA A 84 -24.58 10.52 4.47
CA ALA A 84 -24.48 10.44 3.02
C ALA A 84 -23.17 9.83 2.50
N LEU A 85 -22.06 9.96 3.24
CA LEU A 85 -20.71 9.75 2.69
C LEU A 85 -19.87 8.68 3.41
N ILE A 86 -20.27 8.27 4.61
CA ILE A 86 -19.57 7.24 5.38
C ILE A 86 -20.08 5.87 4.93
N VAL A 87 -19.17 4.92 4.77
CA VAL A 87 -19.50 3.54 4.41
C VAL A 87 -20.52 2.97 5.40
N LYS A 88 -21.49 2.21 4.90
CA LYS A 88 -22.52 1.61 5.77
C LYS A 88 -21.95 0.40 6.51
N PRO A 89 -22.35 0.14 7.77
CA PRO A 89 -21.83 -0.96 8.59
C PRO A 89 -21.77 -2.32 7.89
N ASN A 90 -22.85 -2.68 7.19
CA ASN A 90 -22.95 -3.94 6.44
C ASN A 90 -21.96 -3.99 5.26
N VAL A 91 -21.89 -2.92 4.47
CA VAL A 91 -20.96 -2.83 3.32
C VAL A 91 -19.51 -2.82 3.81
N ALA A 92 -19.22 -2.11 4.90
CA ALA A 92 -17.91 -2.06 5.53
C ALA A 92 -17.45 -3.45 6.01
N THR A 93 -18.38 -4.19 6.62
CA THR A 93 -18.14 -5.57 7.06
C THR A 93 -17.85 -6.46 5.86
N ASP A 94 -18.65 -6.38 4.80
CA ASP A 94 -18.46 -7.22 3.61
C ASP A 94 -17.11 -6.96 2.92
N GLU A 95 -16.77 -5.70 2.69
CA GLU A 95 -15.50 -5.32 2.07
C GLU A 95 -14.30 -5.73 2.92
N TYR A 96 -14.38 -5.53 4.24
CA TYR A 96 -13.32 -5.93 5.16
C TYR A 96 -13.09 -7.45 5.12
N LEU A 97 -14.17 -8.25 5.17
CA LEU A 97 -14.06 -9.71 5.14
C LEU A 97 -13.56 -10.23 3.79
N VAL A 98 -14.00 -9.63 2.67
CA VAL A 98 -13.47 -9.96 1.34
C VAL A 98 -11.98 -9.64 1.24
N HIS A 99 -11.55 -8.51 1.80
CA HIS A 99 -10.15 -8.13 1.85
C HIS A 99 -9.33 -9.13 2.70
N GLN A 100 -9.82 -9.51 3.88
CA GLN A 100 -9.18 -10.53 4.73
C GLN A 100 -9.07 -11.89 4.02
N GLN A 101 -10.10 -12.32 3.29
CA GLN A 101 -10.04 -13.54 2.49
C GLN A 101 -8.99 -13.47 1.37
N LYS A 102 -8.89 -12.33 0.67
CA LYS A 102 -7.85 -12.11 -0.35
C LYS A 102 -6.45 -12.17 0.27
N GLN A 103 -6.25 -11.61 1.46
CA GLN A 103 -4.99 -11.71 2.19
C GLN A 103 -4.68 -13.14 2.60
N ALA A 104 -5.64 -13.87 3.20
CA ALA A 104 -5.45 -15.25 3.59
C ALA A 104 -5.08 -16.17 2.40
N ARG A 105 -5.70 -15.95 1.23
CA ARG A 105 -5.33 -16.62 -0.03
C ARG A 105 -3.91 -16.29 -0.46
N ALA A 106 -3.53 -15.01 -0.44
CA ALA A 106 -2.18 -14.57 -0.80
C ALA A 106 -1.10 -15.15 0.13
N LEU A 107 -1.44 -15.38 1.40
CA LEU A 107 -0.60 -16.01 2.41
C LEU A 107 -0.55 -17.55 2.32
N GLY A 108 -1.22 -18.16 1.34
CA GLY A 108 -1.17 -19.61 1.10
C GLY A 108 -2.06 -20.43 2.03
N HIS A 109 -2.97 -19.81 2.78
CA HIS A 109 -3.94 -20.51 3.64
C HIS A 109 -5.11 -21.16 2.87
N GLY A 110 -5.17 -20.97 1.54
CA GLY A 110 -6.23 -21.49 0.68
C GLY A 110 -7.51 -20.65 0.71
N ASP A 111 -8.61 -21.21 0.20
CA ASP A 111 -9.93 -20.60 0.26
C ASP A 111 -10.54 -20.73 1.66
N THR A 112 -10.24 -19.79 2.55
CA THR A 112 -10.91 -19.69 3.85
C THR A 112 -12.31 -19.09 3.67
N GLU A 113 -13.31 -19.93 3.48
CA GLU A 113 -14.71 -19.50 3.54
C GLU A 113 -15.05 -19.08 4.97
N ILE A 114 -15.40 -17.80 5.15
CA ILE A 114 -15.93 -17.30 6.41
C ILE A 114 -17.42 -17.67 6.42
N PRO A 115 -17.89 -18.51 7.35
CA PRO A 115 -19.29 -18.93 7.38
C PRO A 115 -20.23 -17.74 7.48
N GLU A 116 -21.35 -17.79 6.76
CA GLU A 116 -22.32 -16.68 6.69
C GLU A 116 -22.82 -16.25 8.08
N TYR A 117 -22.98 -17.19 9.01
CA TYR A 117 -23.41 -16.86 10.38
C TYR A 117 -22.39 -16.00 11.15
N ILE A 118 -21.08 -16.15 10.86
CA ILE A 118 -20.01 -15.36 11.46
C ILE A 118 -20.05 -13.94 10.87
N ARG A 119 -20.22 -13.83 9.55
CA ARG A 119 -20.43 -12.55 8.87
C ARG A 119 -21.60 -11.79 9.48
N GLU A 120 -22.74 -12.45 9.66
CA GLU A 120 -23.92 -11.84 10.27
C GLU A 120 -23.68 -11.40 11.72
N GLN A 121 -22.93 -12.17 12.51
CA GLN A 121 -22.60 -11.80 13.89
C GLN A 121 -21.73 -10.54 13.94
N ILE A 122 -20.67 -10.47 13.12
CA ILE A 122 -19.80 -9.30 13.03
C ILE A 122 -20.61 -8.09 12.52
N ALA A 123 -21.39 -8.26 11.46
CA ALA A 123 -22.20 -7.18 10.88
C ALA A 123 -23.20 -6.59 11.88
N ARG A 124 -23.87 -7.43 12.68
CA ARG A 124 -24.79 -6.98 13.74
C ARG A 124 -24.05 -6.20 14.84
N ALA A 125 -22.88 -6.68 15.27
CA ALA A 125 -22.08 -6.00 16.27
C ALA A 125 -21.62 -4.62 15.76
N VAL A 126 -21.08 -4.56 14.53
CA VAL A 126 -20.66 -3.29 13.89
C VAL A 126 -21.84 -2.34 13.73
N GLU A 127 -23.02 -2.83 13.31
CA GLU A 127 -24.22 -2.01 13.16
C GLU A 127 -24.72 -1.44 14.50
N SER A 128 -24.71 -2.25 15.57
CA SER A 128 -25.09 -1.77 16.91
C SER A 128 -24.10 -0.74 17.44
N ILE A 129 -22.79 -1.00 17.30
CA ILE A 129 -21.73 -0.09 17.73
C ILE A 129 -21.81 1.24 16.97
N ALA A 130 -21.93 1.20 15.64
CA ALA A 130 -22.11 2.40 14.81
C ALA A 130 -23.42 3.15 15.14
N GLY A 131 -24.42 2.46 15.70
CA GLY A 131 -25.64 3.04 16.24
C GLY A 131 -25.50 3.73 17.60
N GLY A 132 -24.30 3.67 18.22
CA GLY A 132 -23.98 4.29 19.51
C GLY A 132 -24.11 3.37 20.72
N SER A 133 -24.21 2.05 20.53
CA SER A 133 -24.15 1.07 21.61
C SER A 133 -22.73 0.95 22.19
N ASP A 134 -22.61 0.53 23.45
CA ASP A 134 -21.31 0.33 24.09
C ASP A 134 -20.56 -0.84 23.45
N ILE A 135 -19.31 -0.58 23.04
CA ILE A 135 -18.44 -1.56 22.36
C ILE A 135 -18.20 -2.79 23.24
N GLY A 136 -18.01 -2.60 24.55
CA GLY A 136 -17.72 -3.70 25.47
C GLY A 136 -18.90 -4.67 25.64
N ASP A 137 -20.11 -4.14 25.65
CA ASP A 137 -21.34 -4.94 25.80
C ASP A 137 -21.68 -5.71 24.51
N GLU A 138 -21.56 -5.07 23.34
CA GLU A 138 -21.87 -5.71 22.04
C GLU A 138 -20.86 -6.79 21.64
N LEU A 139 -19.62 -6.65 22.09
CA LEU A 139 -18.56 -7.61 21.76
C LEU A 139 -18.49 -8.80 22.72
N GLN A 140 -19.12 -8.77 23.91
CA GLN A 140 -18.96 -9.79 24.96
C GLN A 140 -19.19 -11.25 24.51
N GLY A 141 -20.12 -11.46 23.57
CA GLY A 141 -20.48 -12.79 23.04
C GLY A 141 -19.63 -13.30 21.87
N LEU A 142 -18.68 -12.51 21.38
CA LEU A 142 -17.84 -12.85 20.22
C LEU A 142 -16.51 -13.49 20.64
N GLU A 143 -15.98 -14.35 19.77
CA GLU A 143 -14.61 -14.86 19.89
C GLU A 143 -13.58 -13.74 19.67
N ASN A 144 -12.37 -13.88 20.21
CA ASN A 144 -11.36 -12.81 20.19
C ASN A 144 -11.04 -12.30 18.78
N GLU A 145 -10.99 -13.20 17.80
CA GLU A 145 -10.75 -12.86 16.39
C GLU A 145 -11.91 -12.04 15.80
N GLN A 146 -13.15 -12.42 16.10
CA GLN A 146 -14.35 -11.69 15.66
C GLN A 146 -14.44 -10.30 16.31
N LYS A 147 -14.08 -10.19 17.59
CA LYS A 147 -13.98 -8.92 18.31
C LYS A 147 -13.00 -7.98 17.62
N GLN A 148 -11.81 -8.51 17.31
CA GLN A 148 -10.79 -7.73 16.63
C GLN A 148 -11.27 -7.25 15.24
N MET A 149 -11.91 -8.12 14.45
CA MET A 149 -12.46 -7.71 13.16
C MET A 149 -13.50 -6.60 13.29
N ALA A 150 -14.43 -6.72 14.25
CA ALA A 150 -15.45 -5.71 14.50
C ALA A 150 -14.83 -4.36 14.95
N GLU A 151 -13.86 -4.40 15.87
CA GLU A 151 -13.10 -3.22 16.32
C GLU A 151 -12.39 -2.53 15.15
N GLU A 152 -11.75 -3.29 14.26
CA GLU A 152 -11.04 -2.74 13.10
C GLU A 152 -11.99 -2.12 12.06
N ILE A 153 -13.16 -2.71 11.83
CA ILE A 153 -14.18 -2.16 10.93
C ILE A 153 -14.69 -0.82 11.47
N VAL A 154 -15.07 -0.78 12.75
CA VAL A 154 -15.56 0.44 13.42
C VAL A 154 -14.49 1.52 13.37
N ALA A 155 -13.24 1.20 13.72
CA ALA A 155 -12.14 2.16 13.69
C ALA A 155 -11.96 2.79 12.30
N LYS A 156 -12.07 2.00 11.22
CA LYS A 156 -11.99 2.52 9.84
C LYS A 156 -13.14 3.46 9.53
N MET A 157 -14.35 3.17 9.99
CA MET A 157 -15.51 4.05 9.84
C MET A 157 -15.30 5.37 10.59
N ASP A 158 -14.82 5.31 11.82
CA ASP A 158 -14.54 6.50 12.62
C ASP A 158 -13.42 7.35 12.00
N ASP A 159 -12.42 6.72 11.39
CA ASP A 159 -11.37 7.45 10.65
C ASP A 159 -11.94 8.16 9.42
N GLN A 160 -12.97 7.60 8.75
CA GLN A 160 -13.69 8.33 7.71
C GLN A 160 -14.44 9.54 8.29
N GLU A 161 -15.13 9.39 9.43
CA GLU A 161 -15.85 10.49 10.07
C GLU A 161 -14.90 11.60 10.50
N ARG A 162 -13.83 11.24 11.21
CA ARG A 162 -12.82 12.19 11.71
C ARG A 162 -12.10 12.90 10.57
N SER A 163 -11.71 12.19 9.52
CA SER A 163 -11.04 12.81 8.37
C SER A 163 -11.96 13.79 7.62
N LEU A 164 -13.26 13.48 7.49
CA LEU A 164 -14.24 14.40 6.93
C LEU A 164 -14.49 15.62 7.83
N ASP A 165 -14.61 15.37 9.13
CA ASP A 165 -14.86 16.40 10.14
C ASP A 165 -13.73 17.43 10.19
N LYS A 166 -12.47 17.00 10.02
CA LYS A 166 -11.32 17.92 9.93
C LYS A 166 -11.49 18.96 8.83
N TRP A 167 -11.96 18.55 7.65
CA TRP A 167 -12.27 19.48 6.56
C TRP A 167 -13.43 20.41 6.91
N ILE A 168 -14.52 19.86 7.44
CA ILE A 168 -15.72 20.63 7.79
C ILE A 168 -15.39 21.69 8.85
N ASP A 169 -14.72 21.28 9.92
CA ASP A 169 -14.37 22.14 11.05
C ASP A 169 -13.40 23.23 10.62
N TYR A 170 -12.35 22.87 9.87
CA TYR A 170 -11.39 23.86 9.38
C TYR A 170 -12.04 24.87 8.45
N LEU A 171 -12.79 24.44 7.43
CA LEU A 171 -13.43 25.34 6.47
C LEU A 171 -14.52 26.21 7.12
N ALA A 172 -15.03 25.82 8.29
CA ALA A 172 -15.95 26.61 9.11
C ALA A 172 -15.25 27.65 10.00
N THR A 173 -13.94 27.57 10.23
CA THR A 173 -13.20 28.56 11.04
C THR A 173 -13.21 29.96 10.42
N ASP A 174 -13.08 30.99 11.28
CA ASP A 174 -13.01 32.38 10.83
C ASP A 174 -11.73 32.65 10.01
N ASP A 175 -10.63 31.93 10.32
CA ASP A 175 -9.37 32.00 9.58
C ASP A 175 -9.53 31.47 8.15
N ALA A 176 -10.12 30.27 7.98
CA ALA A 176 -10.37 29.71 6.66
C ALA A 176 -11.34 30.56 5.85
N GLN A 177 -12.36 31.16 6.48
CA GLN A 177 -13.28 32.08 5.81
C GLN A 177 -12.59 33.35 5.31
N THR A 178 -11.65 33.87 6.09
CA THR A 178 -10.88 35.05 5.72
C THR A 178 -9.88 34.73 4.61
N ALA A 179 -9.26 33.55 4.66
CA ALA A 179 -8.28 33.10 3.69
C ALA A 179 -8.91 32.65 2.35
N TYR A 180 -10.12 32.08 2.38
CA TYR A 180 -10.72 31.40 1.25
C TYR A 180 -12.12 31.92 0.91
N PRO A 181 -12.37 32.37 -0.34
CA PRO A 181 -13.71 32.77 -0.77
C PRO A 181 -14.66 31.57 -0.85
N ASP A 182 -15.96 31.80 -0.68
CA ASP A 182 -17.00 30.76 -0.60
C ASP A 182 -16.98 29.76 -1.75
N TRP A 183 -16.74 30.23 -2.97
CA TRP A 183 -16.68 29.37 -4.14
C TRP A 183 -15.51 28.37 -4.07
N PHE A 184 -14.38 28.78 -3.50
CA PHE A 184 -13.18 27.94 -3.37
C PHE A 184 -13.39 26.92 -2.25
N ARG A 185 -13.96 27.34 -1.11
CA ARG A 185 -14.34 26.43 -0.01
C ARG A 185 -15.34 25.37 -0.50
N TYR A 186 -16.35 25.79 -1.28
CA TYR A 186 -17.28 24.86 -1.91
C TYR A 186 -16.56 23.90 -2.87
N TRP A 187 -15.66 24.41 -3.72
CA TRP A 187 -14.94 23.58 -4.68
C TRP A 187 -14.06 22.53 -3.98
N ALA A 188 -13.26 22.95 -2.98
CA ALA A 188 -12.43 22.07 -2.18
C ALA A 188 -13.26 20.99 -1.49
N MET A 189 -14.30 21.38 -0.75
CA MET A 189 -15.16 20.42 -0.04
C MET A 189 -15.85 19.46 -1.02
N ARG A 190 -16.42 19.97 -2.12
CA ARG A 190 -17.09 19.13 -3.13
C ARG A 190 -16.13 18.12 -3.74
N SER A 191 -14.88 18.50 -3.99
CA SER A 191 -13.86 17.60 -4.52
C SER A 191 -13.43 16.56 -3.48
N VAL A 192 -13.13 16.94 -2.24
CA VAL A 192 -12.70 16.03 -1.15
C VAL A 192 -13.73 14.92 -0.90
N THR A 193 -15.03 15.22 -0.95
CA THR A 193 -16.09 14.22 -0.75
C THR A 193 -16.10 13.06 -1.77
N GLY A 194 -15.43 13.23 -2.92
CA GLY A 194 -15.33 12.21 -3.96
C GLY A 194 -13.99 11.46 -3.99
N LEU A 195 -13.12 11.70 -3.01
CA LEU A 195 -11.75 11.18 -2.99
C LEU A 195 -11.48 10.28 -1.77
N SER A 196 -10.55 9.35 -1.92
CA SER A 196 -9.99 8.49 -0.88
C SER A 196 -8.70 9.10 -0.30
N SER A 197 -8.09 8.45 0.69
CA SER A 197 -6.75 8.74 1.20
C SER A 197 -5.71 8.77 0.08
N PHE A 198 -4.65 9.56 0.27
CA PHE A 198 -3.55 9.68 -0.69
C PHE A 198 -2.86 8.34 -0.91
N ASP A 199 -2.72 7.94 -2.17
CA ASP A 199 -1.91 6.82 -2.60
C ASP A 199 -0.47 7.32 -2.82
N LYS A 200 0.48 6.75 -2.07
CA LYS A 200 1.89 7.17 -2.10
C LYS A 200 2.60 6.69 -3.37
N ASP A 201 2.23 5.53 -3.87
CA ASP A 201 2.89 4.89 -5.00
C ASP A 201 2.44 5.57 -6.30
N GLU A 202 1.13 5.81 -6.41
CA GLU A 202 0.54 6.50 -7.56
C GLU A 202 0.58 8.03 -7.44
N LYS A 203 1.00 8.56 -6.27
CA LYS A 203 1.07 10.00 -5.94
C LYS A 203 -0.21 10.77 -6.26
N ARG A 204 -1.37 10.17 -5.99
CA ARG A 204 -2.69 10.75 -6.27
C ARG A 204 -3.69 10.42 -5.18
N PHE A 205 -4.83 11.10 -5.19
CA PHE A 205 -6.00 10.68 -4.41
C PHE A 205 -6.92 9.84 -5.30
N PRO A 206 -7.09 8.54 -5.03
CA PRO A 206 -8.05 7.71 -5.75
C PRO A 206 -9.48 8.24 -5.57
N SER A 207 -10.36 7.93 -6.52
CA SER A 207 -11.78 8.19 -6.33
C SER A 207 -12.37 7.24 -5.29
N ARG A 208 -13.37 7.70 -4.54
CA ARG A 208 -14.14 6.84 -3.64
C ARG A 208 -15.54 6.52 -4.19
N ASP A 209 -16.07 5.41 -3.74
CA ASP A 209 -17.44 4.94 -3.92
C ASP A 209 -18.09 4.61 -2.57
N ALA A 210 -19.28 4.00 -2.60
CA ALA A 210 -20.03 3.65 -1.40
C ALA A 210 -19.40 2.49 -0.57
N ALA A 211 -18.43 1.77 -1.14
CA ALA A 211 -17.75 0.64 -0.51
C ALA A 211 -16.36 1.02 0.02
N THR A 212 -15.83 2.19 -0.37
CA THR A 212 -14.52 2.67 0.05
C THR A 212 -14.47 2.84 1.57
N MET A 213 -13.59 2.10 2.24
CA MET A 213 -13.37 2.18 3.69
C MET A 213 -12.25 3.13 4.10
N ASN A 214 -11.41 3.56 3.16
CA ASN A 214 -10.29 4.44 3.45
C ASN A 214 -10.77 5.83 3.92
N PRO A 215 -9.98 6.57 4.70
CA PRO A 215 -10.29 7.94 5.10
C PRO A 215 -10.46 8.90 3.90
N PHE A 216 -11.03 10.08 4.13
CA PHE A 216 -11.01 11.18 3.15
C PHE A 216 -9.58 11.73 3.00
N PRO A 217 -9.29 12.51 1.93
CA PRO A 217 -8.01 13.21 1.79
C PRO A 217 -7.60 13.92 3.08
N GLU A 218 -6.33 13.83 3.45
CA GLU A 218 -5.83 14.56 4.61
C GLU A 218 -5.87 16.07 4.34
N LEU A 219 -6.28 16.83 5.34
CA LEU A 219 -6.24 18.29 5.30
C LEU A 219 -4.86 18.80 5.69
N ASP A 220 -4.21 19.49 4.76
CA ASP A 220 -3.05 20.33 4.98
C ASP A 220 -3.39 21.76 4.57
N GLN A 221 -3.34 22.66 5.55
CA GLN A 221 -3.76 24.05 5.38
C GLN A 221 -2.81 24.84 4.47
N ALA A 222 -1.50 24.52 4.49
CA ALA A 222 -0.50 25.19 3.67
C ALA A 222 -0.62 24.74 2.21
N VAL A 223 -0.83 23.44 1.97
CA VAL A 223 -1.12 22.89 0.63
C VAL A 223 -2.38 23.51 0.07
N LEU A 224 -3.46 23.58 0.85
CA LEU A 224 -4.71 24.21 0.41
C LEU A 224 -4.52 25.69 0.06
N GLY A 225 -3.72 26.41 0.86
CA GLY A 225 -3.29 27.78 0.59
C GLY A 225 -2.59 27.92 -0.76
N LYS A 226 -1.59 27.06 -1.04
CA LYS A 226 -0.87 27.04 -2.31
C LYS A 226 -1.77 26.72 -3.50
N VAL A 227 -2.72 25.79 -3.36
CA VAL A 227 -3.71 25.52 -4.42
C VAL A 227 -4.55 26.77 -4.70
N ARG A 228 -5.00 27.48 -3.65
CA ARG A 228 -5.74 28.75 -3.82
C ARG A 228 -4.88 29.83 -4.48
N ASP A 229 -3.61 29.93 -4.11
CA ASP A 229 -2.66 30.87 -4.70
C ASP A 229 -2.46 30.58 -6.19
N ALA A 230 -2.20 29.32 -6.57
CA ALA A 230 -2.01 28.92 -7.95
C ALA A 230 -3.25 29.22 -8.82
N VAL A 231 -4.44 28.91 -8.32
CA VAL A 231 -5.70 29.15 -9.02
C VAL A 231 -5.97 30.64 -9.22
N GLU A 232 -5.68 31.45 -8.20
CA GLU A 232 -5.86 32.90 -8.30
C GLU A 232 -4.83 33.54 -9.25
N HIS A 233 -3.58 33.09 -9.20
CA HIS A 233 -2.53 33.54 -10.11
C HIS A 233 -2.86 33.24 -11.57
N ASP A 234 -3.30 32.01 -11.87
CA ASP A 234 -3.72 31.60 -13.21
C ASP A 234 -4.93 32.41 -13.70
N ARG A 235 -5.91 32.65 -12.83
CA ARG A 235 -7.08 33.49 -13.13
C ARG A 235 -6.67 34.91 -13.50
N ILE A 236 -5.87 35.57 -12.68
CA ILE A 236 -5.40 36.95 -12.92
C ILE A 236 -4.61 37.01 -14.23
N TYR A 237 -3.74 36.03 -14.48
CA TYR A 237 -2.97 35.96 -15.71
C TYR A 237 -3.87 35.81 -16.95
N LYS A 238 -4.84 34.89 -16.92
CA LYS A 238 -5.81 34.69 -18.02
C LYS A 238 -6.69 35.92 -18.26
N GLU A 239 -7.13 36.61 -17.20
CA GLU A 239 -7.89 37.86 -17.31
C GLU A 239 -7.07 38.97 -17.97
N ARG A 240 -5.79 39.13 -17.60
CA ARG A 240 -4.87 40.07 -18.25
C ARG A 240 -4.63 39.73 -19.71
N LEU A 241 -4.46 38.44 -20.02
CA LEU A 241 -4.29 37.97 -21.40
C LEU A 241 -5.52 38.25 -22.25
N ALA A 242 -6.72 37.95 -21.74
CA ALA A 242 -7.98 38.22 -22.43
C ALA A 242 -8.22 39.72 -22.65
N ALA A 243 -7.90 40.56 -21.66
CA ALA A 243 -7.99 42.01 -21.77
C ALA A 243 -7.03 42.55 -22.85
N ALA A 244 -5.77 42.11 -22.86
CA ALA A 244 -4.79 42.49 -23.87
C ALA A 244 -5.23 42.05 -25.29
N GLN A 245 -5.75 40.83 -25.44
CA GLN A 245 -6.29 40.34 -26.72
C GLN A 245 -7.47 41.18 -27.21
N GLU A 246 -8.36 41.60 -26.32
CA GLU A 246 -9.48 42.47 -26.68
C GLU A 246 -9.01 43.89 -27.04
N GLU A 247 -7.97 44.41 -26.37
CA GLU A 247 -7.34 45.68 -26.76
C GLU A 247 -6.68 45.59 -28.13
N VAL A 248 -5.93 44.53 -28.43
CA VAL A 248 -5.38 44.25 -29.76
C VAL A 248 -6.49 44.25 -30.80
N ARG A 249 -7.59 43.52 -30.55
CA ARG A 249 -8.72 43.44 -31.47
C ARG A 249 -9.38 44.80 -31.71
N ARG A 250 -9.47 45.65 -30.68
CA ARG A 250 -10.00 47.02 -30.78
C ARG A 250 -9.05 47.92 -31.57
N ALA A 251 -7.75 47.84 -31.29
CA ALA A 251 -6.71 48.61 -31.97
C ALA A 251 -6.64 48.24 -33.45
N GLU A 252 -6.67 46.95 -33.79
CA GLU A 252 -6.69 46.46 -35.16
C GLU A 252 -7.94 46.94 -35.91
N LYS A 253 -9.12 46.84 -35.30
CA LYS A 253 -10.37 47.36 -35.89
C LYS A 253 -10.30 48.87 -36.16
N LYS A 254 -9.73 49.62 -35.22
CA LYS A 254 -9.53 51.08 -35.36
C LYS A 254 -8.56 51.38 -36.50
N HIS A 255 -7.39 50.73 -36.52
CA HIS A 255 -6.38 50.87 -37.57
C HIS A 255 -6.95 50.53 -38.95
N ASN A 256 -7.67 49.41 -39.09
CA ASN A 256 -8.29 49.01 -40.35
C ASN A 256 -9.37 50.00 -40.81
N ARG A 257 -10.14 50.58 -39.89
CA ARG A 257 -11.13 51.62 -40.21
C ARG A 257 -10.46 52.91 -40.70
N GLU A 258 -9.41 53.36 -40.02
CA GLU A 258 -8.64 54.55 -40.40
C GLU A 258 -7.99 54.37 -41.78
N ARG A 259 -7.41 53.18 -42.03
CA ARG A 259 -6.87 52.79 -43.34
C ARG A 259 -7.93 52.81 -44.44
N GLN A 260 -9.12 52.26 -44.19
CA GLN A 260 -10.22 52.29 -45.17
C GLN A 260 -10.68 53.72 -45.48
N LEU A 261 -10.78 54.58 -44.47
CA LEU A 261 -11.16 55.99 -44.64
C LEU A 261 -10.11 56.77 -45.44
N ALA A 262 -8.81 56.56 -45.16
CA ALA A 262 -7.72 57.20 -45.90
C ALA A 262 -7.74 56.80 -47.39
N ILE A 263 -7.92 55.51 -47.68
CA ILE A 263 -8.06 55.02 -49.06
C ILE A 263 -9.28 55.63 -49.74
N ALA A 264 -10.44 55.65 -49.08
CA ALA A 264 -11.66 56.23 -49.63
C ALA A 264 -11.50 57.72 -49.95
N SER A 265 -10.91 58.50 -49.03
CA SER A 265 -10.65 59.92 -49.24
C SER A 265 -9.73 60.17 -50.43
N ARG A 266 -8.68 59.36 -50.60
CA ARG A 266 -7.73 59.52 -51.70
C ARG A 266 -8.33 59.12 -53.06
N ILE A 267 -9.20 58.11 -53.07
CA ILE A 267 -10.00 57.75 -54.25
C ILE A 267 -10.93 58.90 -54.65
N ASP A 268 -11.62 59.51 -53.69
CA ASP A 268 -12.53 60.63 -53.94
C ASP A 268 -11.77 61.86 -54.49
N GLU A 269 -10.59 62.15 -53.94
CA GLU A 269 -9.71 63.22 -54.43
C GLU A 269 -9.24 62.96 -55.87
N ALA A 270 -8.79 61.74 -56.17
CA ALA A 270 -8.35 61.35 -57.52
C ALA A 270 -9.48 61.50 -58.56
N LYS A 271 -10.71 61.09 -58.19
CA LYS A 271 -11.91 61.26 -59.05
C LYS A 271 -12.25 62.73 -59.29
N ARG A 272 -12.07 63.60 -58.28
CA ARG A 272 -12.30 65.05 -58.45
C ARG A 272 -11.28 65.70 -59.38
N GLN A 273 -10.03 65.26 -59.33
CA GLN A 273 -8.97 65.82 -60.16
C GLN A 273 -9.06 65.37 -61.61
N ASN A 274 -9.39 64.09 -61.86
CA ASN A 274 -9.49 63.52 -63.22
C ASN A 274 -10.72 62.59 -63.33
N PRO A 275 -11.92 63.12 -63.66
CA PRO A 275 -13.17 62.36 -63.66
C PRO A 275 -13.23 61.21 -64.67
N ASP A 276 -12.57 61.38 -65.82
CA ASP A 276 -12.62 60.46 -66.95
C ASP A 276 -11.56 59.34 -66.89
N ILE A 277 -10.68 59.35 -65.88
CA ILE A 277 -9.60 58.37 -65.71
C ILE A 277 -10.00 57.33 -64.64
N PRO A 278 -10.01 56.02 -64.96
CA PRO A 278 -10.26 54.98 -63.98
C PRO A 278 -9.24 55.03 -62.83
N VAL A 279 -9.74 55.09 -61.58
CA VAL A 279 -8.87 55.13 -60.39
C VAL A 279 -8.26 53.76 -60.11
N ASN A 280 -6.93 53.67 -60.14
CA ASN A 280 -6.21 52.46 -59.75
C ASN A 280 -6.04 52.40 -58.21
N ARG A 281 -6.84 51.54 -57.58
CA ARG A 281 -6.86 51.35 -56.12
C ARG A 281 -5.57 50.77 -55.56
N GLU A 282 -4.92 49.86 -56.28
CA GLU A 282 -3.67 49.22 -55.84
C GLU A 282 -2.52 50.22 -55.79
N ARG A 283 -2.47 51.12 -56.78
CA ARG A 283 -1.51 52.22 -56.80
C ARG A 283 -1.72 53.19 -55.64
N ILE A 284 -2.97 53.54 -55.31
CA ILE A 284 -3.27 54.39 -54.14
C ILE A 284 -2.85 53.73 -52.84
N ILE A 285 -3.06 52.41 -52.71
CA ILE A 285 -2.62 51.65 -51.53
C ILE A 285 -1.09 51.67 -51.41
N ALA A 286 -0.37 51.54 -52.54
CA ALA A 286 1.09 51.60 -52.58
C ALA A 286 1.64 53.02 -52.31
N GLU A 287 0.98 54.07 -52.80
CA GLU A 287 1.37 55.48 -52.58
C GLU A 287 1.15 55.95 -51.13
N LEU A 288 0.18 55.37 -50.41
CA LEU A 288 -0.11 55.73 -49.03
C LEU A 288 0.87 55.16 -47.99
N ASP A 289 1.82 54.30 -48.40
CA ASP A 289 2.87 53.67 -47.55
C ASP A 289 2.39 53.27 -46.15
N MET A 290 1.21 52.63 -46.08
CA MET A 290 0.57 52.33 -44.80
C MET A 290 1.22 51.11 -44.14
N VAL A 291 1.93 51.36 -43.03
CA VAL A 291 2.53 50.32 -42.18
C VAL A 291 1.45 49.32 -41.71
N PRO A 292 1.68 47.99 -41.83
CA PRO A 292 0.78 46.98 -41.29
C PRO A 292 0.55 47.16 -39.78
N PHE A 293 -0.62 46.77 -39.28
CA PHE A 293 -0.86 46.73 -37.84
C PHE A 293 0.14 45.77 -37.18
N ASP A 294 0.90 46.29 -36.21
CA ASP A 294 1.87 45.54 -35.43
C ASP A 294 1.28 45.21 -34.03
N PRO A 295 0.94 43.94 -33.74
CA PRO A 295 0.36 43.56 -32.46
C PRO A 295 1.40 43.50 -31.32
N SER A 296 2.72 43.53 -31.62
CA SER A 296 3.78 43.31 -30.62
C SER A 296 3.80 44.37 -29.51
N ALA A 297 3.30 45.59 -29.79
CA ALA A 297 3.18 46.66 -28.81
C ALA A 297 2.17 46.38 -27.67
N PHE A 298 1.38 45.30 -27.77
CA PHE A 298 0.34 44.90 -26.83
C PHE A 298 0.61 43.55 -26.16
N GLU A 299 1.80 42.98 -26.34
CA GLU A 299 2.16 41.70 -25.72
C GLU A 299 2.15 41.80 -24.19
N VAL A 300 1.50 40.83 -23.55
CA VAL A 300 1.58 40.67 -22.10
C VAL A 300 2.97 40.12 -21.78
N ALA A 301 3.71 40.84 -20.93
CA ALA A 301 5.03 40.38 -20.47
C ALA A 301 4.93 38.93 -19.96
N ALA A 302 5.82 38.07 -20.46
CA ALA A 302 5.91 36.68 -20.02
C ALA A 302 6.13 36.63 -18.49
N PRO A 303 5.58 35.61 -17.80
CA PRO A 303 5.83 35.42 -16.38
C PRO A 303 7.35 35.28 -16.13
N THR A 304 7.82 35.89 -15.05
CA THR A 304 9.22 35.72 -14.61
C THR A 304 9.49 34.25 -14.26
N PRO A 305 10.75 33.79 -14.20
CA PRO A 305 11.07 32.40 -13.82
C PRO A 305 10.46 31.98 -12.48
N GLU A 306 10.35 32.91 -11.53
CA GLU A 306 9.69 32.72 -10.22
C GLU A 306 8.17 32.61 -10.30
N GLN A 307 7.56 33.01 -11.42
CA GLN A 307 6.13 32.97 -11.72
C GLN A 307 5.77 31.83 -12.69
N GLN A 308 6.75 31.06 -13.17
CA GLN A 308 6.49 29.92 -14.03
C GLN A 308 5.89 28.77 -13.22
N ILE A 309 4.63 28.47 -13.53
CA ILE A 309 3.90 27.33 -12.97
C ILE A 309 4.43 26.06 -13.63
N GLU A 310 4.72 25.03 -12.83
CA GLU A 310 5.14 23.72 -13.33
C GLU A 310 4.10 23.18 -14.36
N PRO A 311 4.54 22.55 -15.47
CA PRO A 311 3.61 22.10 -16.52
C PRO A 311 2.47 21.20 -16.01
N ALA A 312 2.76 20.30 -15.06
CA ALA A 312 1.77 19.43 -14.45
C ALA A 312 0.73 20.19 -13.62
N VAL A 313 1.13 21.29 -12.97
CA VAL A 313 0.23 22.17 -12.22
C VAL A 313 -0.63 22.98 -13.20
N GLN A 314 -0.06 23.47 -14.30
CA GLN A 314 -0.83 24.18 -15.33
C GLN A 314 -1.89 23.29 -15.99
N GLU A 315 -1.54 22.05 -16.33
CA GLU A 315 -2.50 21.07 -16.87
C GLU A 315 -3.66 20.82 -15.89
N ALA A 316 -3.36 20.69 -14.60
CA ALA A 316 -4.37 20.50 -13.57
C ALA A 316 -5.24 21.75 -13.36
N LEU A 317 -4.68 22.96 -13.47
CA LEU A 317 -5.42 24.23 -13.46
C LEU A 317 -6.40 24.32 -14.64
N ASP A 318 -5.95 23.99 -15.85
CA ASP A 318 -6.76 24.01 -17.06
C ASP A 318 -7.90 22.98 -17.01
N ALA A 319 -7.61 21.79 -16.48
CA ALA A 319 -8.62 20.76 -16.20
C ALA A 319 -9.54 21.09 -15.01
N LYS A 320 -9.25 22.17 -14.27
CA LYS A 320 -9.93 22.55 -13.02
C LYS A 320 -9.91 21.42 -12.00
N ASP A 321 -8.85 20.62 -11.95
CA ASP A 321 -8.76 19.39 -11.17
C ASP A 321 -8.16 19.65 -9.79
N PHE A 322 -9.03 19.83 -8.80
CA PHE A 322 -8.61 20.03 -7.41
C PHE A 322 -7.80 18.85 -6.89
N ALA A 323 -8.21 17.62 -7.21
CA ALA A 323 -7.58 16.43 -6.68
C ALA A 323 -6.11 16.36 -7.11
N ARG A 324 -5.86 16.66 -8.39
CA ARG A 324 -4.52 16.69 -8.96
C ARG A 324 -3.69 17.87 -8.45
N LEU A 325 -4.25 19.08 -8.35
CA LEU A 325 -3.54 20.24 -7.78
C LEU A 325 -3.13 19.99 -6.33
N TYR A 326 -4.06 19.46 -5.54
CA TYR A 326 -3.83 19.15 -4.14
C TYR A 326 -2.82 18.01 -4.02
N ALA A 327 -2.92 16.94 -4.82
CA ALA A 327 -1.93 15.84 -4.83
C ALA A 327 -0.51 16.30 -5.17
N LEU A 328 -0.34 17.15 -6.19
CA LEU A 328 0.98 17.64 -6.61
C LEU A 328 1.68 18.43 -5.50
N GLU A 329 0.96 19.31 -4.81
CA GLU A 329 1.51 20.07 -3.68
C GLU A 329 1.63 19.21 -2.41
N PHE A 330 0.71 18.28 -2.18
CA PHE A 330 0.74 17.37 -1.03
C PHE A 330 1.91 16.38 -1.12
N ALA A 331 2.21 15.86 -2.30
CA ALA A 331 3.33 14.93 -2.53
C ALA A 331 4.69 15.54 -2.16
N LYS A 332 4.83 16.88 -2.26
CA LYS A 332 6.04 17.61 -1.86
C LYS A 332 6.29 17.61 -0.35
N LEU A 333 5.26 17.33 0.46
CA LEU A 333 5.34 17.28 1.92
C LEU A 333 5.72 15.91 2.48
N ILE A 334 5.47 14.84 1.74
CA ILE A 334 5.73 13.48 2.22
C ILE A 334 7.24 13.29 2.22
N PRO A 335 7.90 13.07 3.38
CA PRO A 335 9.33 12.81 3.44
C PRO A 335 9.60 11.44 2.81
N THR A 336 9.75 11.45 1.49
CA THR A 336 10.14 10.35 0.61
C THR A 336 11.35 10.75 -0.21
N SER A 337 12.11 11.75 0.24
CA SER A 337 13.49 11.79 -0.21
C SER A 337 14.14 10.59 0.45
N GLU A 338 14.45 9.58 -0.35
CA GLU A 338 15.26 8.42 0.02
C GLU A 338 16.46 8.86 0.89
N THR A 339 16.98 10.07 0.61
CA THR A 339 18.01 10.77 1.38
C THR A 339 17.69 11.00 2.86
N LEU A 340 16.45 11.30 3.25
CA LEU A 340 16.06 11.41 4.66
C LEU A 340 16.03 10.05 5.35
N LEU A 341 15.68 8.98 4.63
CA LEU A 341 15.67 7.62 5.21
C LEU A 341 17.08 7.10 5.51
N HIS A 342 18.10 7.57 4.79
CA HIS A 342 19.50 7.27 5.08
C HIS A 342 19.95 7.82 6.45
N ASN A 343 19.35 8.92 6.91
CA ASN A 343 19.59 9.41 8.26
C ASN A 343 18.79 8.59 9.26
N THR A 344 19.49 7.76 10.04
CA THR A 344 18.91 6.94 11.11
C THR A 344 19.13 7.53 12.49
N ALA A 345 19.72 8.73 12.61
CA ALA A 345 19.85 9.43 13.89
C ALA A 345 18.46 9.88 14.37
N GLY A 346 18.21 9.71 15.66
CA GLY A 346 16.87 9.87 16.22
C GLY A 346 16.74 9.32 17.64
N GLN A 347 15.52 9.22 18.14
CA GLN A 347 15.24 8.72 19.48
C GLN A 347 13.94 7.92 19.57
N TRP A 348 13.91 7.00 20.53
CA TRP A 348 12.69 6.32 20.96
C TRP A 348 11.91 7.21 21.93
N VAL A 349 10.63 7.42 21.65
CA VAL A 349 9.66 8.02 22.56
C VAL A 349 8.75 6.93 23.08
N LYS A 350 8.55 6.90 24.40
CA LYS A 350 7.67 5.96 25.10
C LYS A 350 6.37 6.68 25.47
N TYR A 351 5.24 6.09 25.09
CA TYR A 351 3.90 6.44 25.54
C TYR A 351 3.44 5.37 26.52
N ASN A 352 3.03 5.78 27.72
CA ASN A 352 2.74 4.84 28.80
C ASN A 352 1.35 4.23 28.64
N GLN A 353 1.21 3.00 29.12
CA GLN A 353 -0.08 2.34 29.27
C GLN A 353 -1.10 3.26 29.96
N GLY A 354 -2.28 3.41 29.38
CA GLY A 354 -3.38 4.24 29.88
C GLY A 354 -3.25 5.76 29.70
N SER A 355 -2.21 6.24 29.02
CA SER A 355 -2.05 7.67 28.72
C SER A 355 -3.04 8.17 27.64
N GLU A 356 -3.17 9.48 27.48
CA GLU A 356 -3.98 10.06 26.39
C GLU A 356 -3.24 9.95 25.03
N PRO A 357 -3.90 9.46 23.97
CA PRO A 357 -3.26 9.16 22.69
C PRO A 357 -2.97 10.38 21.82
N THR A 358 -3.52 11.56 22.16
CA THR A 358 -3.52 12.74 21.30
C THR A 358 -2.11 13.17 20.87
N GLU A 359 -1.11 13.12 21.75
CA GLU A 359 0.27 13.49 21.41
C GLU A 359 0.88 12.54 20.37
N LEU A 360 0.71 11.22 20.56
CA LEU A 360 1.15 10.21 19.60
C LEU A 360 0.45 10.38 18.25
N VAL A 361 -0.87 10.53 18.27
CA VAL A 361 -1.67 10.62 17.04
C VAL A 361 -1.25 11.84 16.24
N GLN A 362 -1.12 13.01 16.88
CA GLN A 362 -0.68 14.23 16.21
C GLN A 362 0.74 14.13 15.63
N SER A 363 1.63 13.39 16.30
CA SER A 363 3.02 13.24 15.84
C SER A 363 3.19 12.24 14.69
N ILE A 364 2.27 11.30 14.49
CA ILE A 364 2.37 10.31 13.40
C ILE A 364 1.40 10.55 12.24
N GLU A 365 0.27 11.23 12.48
CA GLU A 365 -0.78 11.45 11.49
C GLU A 365 -0.23 12.09 10.20
N ARG A 366 0.55 13.16 10.35
CA ARG A 366 1.10 13.94 9.22
C ARG A 366 2.12 13.17 8.37
N HIS A 367 2.62 12.05 8.88
CA HIS A 367 3.66 11.26 8.22
C HIS A 367 3.10 10.04 7.48
N LYS A 368 1.79 9.77 7.63
CA LYS A 368 1.09 8.66 6.98
C LYS A 368 1.85 7.35 7.10
N THR A 369 2.22 6.98 8.32
CA THR A 369 3.04 5.79 8.58
C THR A 369 2.40 4.47 8.11
N GLY A 370 1.09 4.48 7.80
CA GLY A 370 0.33 3.28 7.47
C GLY A 370 -0.16 2.52 8.71
N TRP A 371 0.08 3.06 9.91
CA TRP A 371 -0.28 2.45 11.18
C TRP A 371 -1.73 2.79 11.56
N CYS A 372 -2.50 1.79 11.99
CA CYS A 372 -3.86 1.99 12.50
C CYS A 372 -3.89 2.88 13.78
N THR A 373 -2.75 3.02 14.48
CA THR A 373 -2.59 3.89 15.65
C THR A 373 -2.70 5.39 15.31
N ALA A 374 -2.80 5.77 14.04
CA ALA A 374 -3.11 7.13 13.66
C ALA A 374 -4.55 7.56 14.03
N GLY A 375 -5.44 6.62 14.41
CA GLY A 375 -6.74 6.92 15.02
C GLY A 375 -6.68 6.97 16.54
N GLU A 376 -7.27 7.99 17.18
CA GLU A 376 -7.23 8.17 18.64
C GLU A 376 -7.87 7.00 19.40
N GLU A 377 -8.96 6.41 18.91
CA GLU A 377 -9.62 5.29 19.59
C GLU A 377 -8.81 4.00 19.52
N VAL A 378 -8.18 3.72 18.37
CA VAL A 378 -7.26 2.59 18.23
C VAL A 378 -6.06 2.79 19.14
N ALA A 379 -5.47 3.98 19.15
CA ALA A 379 -4.37 4.30 20.04
C ALA A 379 -4.78 4.16 21.52
N ARG A 380 -5.97 4.61 21.90
CA ARG A 380 -6.53 4.44 23.25
C ARG A 380 -6.70 2.97 23.62
N SER A 381 -7.26 2.16 22.72
CA SER A 381 -7.40 0.72 22.90
C SER A 381 -6.04 0.05 23.05
N GLN A 382 -5.06 0.37 22.21
CA GLN A 382 -3.71 -0.16 22.29
C GLN A 382 -3.01 0.23 23.59
N PHE A 383 -3.14 1.49 24.02
CA PHE A 383 -2.58 1.98 25.27
C PHE A 383 -3.25 1.36 26.50
N SER A 384 -4.48 0.85 26.40
CA SER A 384 -5.10 0.11 27.50
C SER A 384 -4.40 -1.24 27.74
N ARG A 385 -3.82 -1.84 26.69
CA ARG A 385 -3.22 -3.18 26.71
C ARG A 385 -1.72 -3.15 27.06
N GLY A 386 -1.01 -2.04 26.80
CA GLY A 386 0.41 -1.91 27.15
C GLY A 386 1.03 -0.58 26.75
N ASP A 387 2.33 -0.47 26.98
CA ASP A 387 3.14 0.66 26.52
C ASP A 387 3.24 0.71 24.98
N PHE A 388 3.52 1.89 24.44
CA PHE A 388 3.74 2.10 23.02
C PHE A 388 5.03 2.86 22.78
N TYR A 389 5.85 2.41 21.84
CA TYR A 389 7.11 3.07 21.50
C TYR A 389 7.09 3.51 20.05
N VAL A 390 7.57 4.73 19.78
CA VAL A 390 7.82 5.20 18.41
C VAL A 390 9.24 5.72 18.30
N TYR A 391 9.93 5.30 17.25
CA TYR A 391 11.22 5.87 16.88
C TYR A 391 11.02 7.04 15.92
N TYR A 392 11.55 8.20 16.29
CA TYR A 392 11.56 9.39 15.45
C TYR A 392 12.98 9.69 14.98
N SER A 393 13.22 9.65 13.67
CA SER A 393 14.47 10.12 13.06
C SER A 393 14.46 11.64 12.86
N GLN A 394 15.67 12.19 12.71
CA GLN A 394 15.89 13.60 12.46
C GLN A 394 15.40 14.03 11.08
N ASP A 395 14.76 15.20 11.02
CA ASP A 395 14.45 15.91 9.78
C ASP A 395 15.65 16.73 9.25
N GLU A 396 15.43 17.51 8.19
CA GLU A 396 16.47 18.34 7.56
C GLU A 396 17.06 19.41 8.50
N ILE A 397 16.32 19.81 9.53
CA ILE A 397 16.76 20.80 10.52
C ILE A 397 17.28 20.16 11.81
N GLY A 398 17.37 18.82 11.86
CA GLY A 398 17.90 18.04 12.97
C GLY A 398 16.91 17.75 14.10
N ALA A 399 15.62 18.06 13.93
CA ALA A 399 14.58 17.77 14.91
C ALA A 399 14.09 16.31 14.77
N ASN A 400 13.95 15.59 15.89
CA ASN A 400 13.44 14.21 15.92
C ASN A 400 11.93 14.18 15.66
N ALA A 401 11.52 14.35 14.41
CA ALA A 401 10.11 14.53 14.03
C ALA A 401 9.58 13.44 13.10
N ILE A 402 10.44 12.65 12.44
CA ILE A 402 10.00 11.71 11.40
C ILE A 402 9.79 10.32 12.02
N PRO A 403 8.56 9.80 12.19
CA PRO A 403 8.34 8.45 12.69
C PRO A 403 8.82 7.41 11.68
N ARG A 404 9.52 6.38 12.16
CA ARG A 404 10.14 5.33 11.32
C ARG A 404 9.73 3.92 11.70
N ALA A 405 9.56 3.67 12.99
CA ALA A 405 9.17 2.38 13.52
C ALA A 405 8.34 2.56 14.79
N ALA A 406 7.43 1.62 15.05
CA ALA A 406 6.66 1.55 16.27
C ALA A 406 6.69 0.14 16.86
N ILE A 407 6.63 0.07 18.20
CA ILE A 407 6.54 -1.17 18.96
C ILE A 407 5.31 -1.05 19.86
N ARG A 408 4.36 -1.96 19.70
CA ARG A 408 3.18 -2.08 20.54
C ARG A 408 3.39 -3.18 21.56
N MET A 409 3.19 -2.87 22.84
CA MET A 409 3.26 -3.85 23.92
C MET A 409 1.87 -4.37 24.29
N GLU A 410 1.84 -5.58 24.84
CA GLU A 410 0.70 -6.15 25.55
C GLU A 410 1.21 -6.69 26.88
N GLY A 411 0.93 -5.95 27.96
CA GLY A 411 1.62 -6.11 29.23
C GLY A 411 3.13 -5.88 29.08
N ASP A 412 3.91 -6.90 29.41
CA ASP A 412 5.38 -6.93 29.35
C ASP A 412 5.94 -7.56 28.06
N LYS A 413 5.06 -7.99 27.13
CA LYS A 413 5.43 -8.64 25.88
C LYS A 413 5.24 -7.75 24.67
N ILE A 414 6.05 -7.96 23.65
CA ILE A 414 5.92 -7.31 22.35
C ILE A 414 4.75 -7.96 21.61
N ALA A 415 3.70 -7.19 21.39
CA ALA A 415 2.56 -7.63 20.59
C ALA A 415 2.81 -7.44 19.08
N GLU A 416 3.49 -6.36 18.71
CA GLU A 416 3.69 -6.00 17.30
C GLU A 416 4.88 -5.02 17.14
N VAL A 417 5.62 -5.17 16.05
CA VAL A 417 6.65 -4.21 15.61
C VAL A 417 6.37 -3.86 14.16
N ARG A 418 6.29 -2.57 13.84
CA ARG A 418 5.91 -2.07 12.51
C ARG A 418 6.76 -0.91 12.06
N GLY A 419 6.93 -0.77 10.75
CA GLY A 419 7.62 0.34 10.11
C GLY A 419 6.75 1.07 9.10
N ILE A 420 7.36 1.99 8.36
CA ILE A 420 6.67 2.90 7.44
C ILE A 420 6.73 2.46 5.97
N ALA A 421 7.34 1.31 5.68
CA ALA A 421 7.41 0.73 4.33
C ALA A 421 6.12 -0.03 3.97
N PRO A 422 5.93 -0.47 2.71
CA PRO A 422 4.74 -1.24 2.30
C PRO A 422 4.45 -2.42 3.23
N ASP A 423 3.16 -2.70 3.46
CA ASP A 423 2.67 -3.70 4.41
C ASP A 423 3.17 -3.55 5.85
N GLN A 424 3.50 -2.31 6.23
CA GLN A 424 4.06 -1.93 7.53
C GLN A 424 5.42 -2.58 7.83
N ASN A 425 6.18 -2.96 6.79
CA ASN A 425 7.57 -3.38 6.95
C ASN A 425 8.46 -2.23 7.46
N LEU A 426 9.62 -2.58 8.00
CA LEU A 426 10.66 -1.60 8.30
C LEU A 426 11.20 -1.03 6.99
N ASP A 427 11.49 0.28 7.00
CA ASP A 427 12.26 0.85 5.91
C ASP A 427 13.68 0.24 5.87
N PRO A 428 14.38 0.30 4.72
CA PRO A 428 15.66 -0.40 4.53
C PRO A 428 16.74 -0.03 5.56
N HIS A 429 16.67 1.14 6.18
CA HIS A 429 17.75 1.67 7.02
C HIS A 429 17.50 1.52 8.53
N ILE A 430 16.24 1.37 8.98
CA ILE A 430 15.91 1.42 10.41
C ILE A 430 16.04 0.08 11.15
N ALA A 431 16.15 -1.04 10.44
CA ALA A 431 16.25 -2.38 11.06
C ALA A 431 17.33 -2.51 12.17
N PRO A 432 18.55 -1.95 12.05
CA PRO A 432 19.53 -1.99 13.12
C PRO A 432 19.10 -1.25 14.39
N VAL A 433 18.38 -0.13 14.25
CA VAL A 433 17.86 0.66 15.38
C VAL A 433 16.77 -0.11 16.12
N VAL A 434 15.85 -0.73 15.36
CA VAL A 434 14.80 -1.60 15.93
C VAL A 434 15.42 -2.81 16.62
N GLY A 435 16.36 -3.50 15.97
CA GLY A 435 17.05 -4.66 16.56
C GLY A 435 17.83 -4.32 17.83
N ALA A 436 18.41 -3.12 17.95
CA ALA A 436 19.01 -2.68 19.20
C ALA A 436 17.97 -2.51 20.32
N LYS A 437 16.79 -1.96 19.99
CA LYS A 437 15.68 -1.77 20.92
C LYS A 437 15.07 -3.10 21.38
N MET A 438 15.00 -4.11 20.51
CA MET A 438 14.48 -5.44 20.85
C MET A 438 15.20 -6.08 22.05
N LYS A 439 16.51 -5.84 22.19
CA LYS A 439 17.32 -6.40 23.29
C LYS A 439 16.92 -5.91 24.68
N GLU A 440 16.12 -4.85 24.76
CA GLU A 440 15.59 -4.33 26.02
C GLU A 440 14.37 -5.12 26.52
N PHE A 441 13.77 -5.99 25.70
CA PHE A 441 12.55 -6.72 26.02
C PHE A 441 12.81 -8.23 26.23
N PRO A 442 12.11 -8.91 27.17
CA PRO A 442 12.34 -10.32 27.48
C PRO A 442 12.12 -11.27 26.29
N ASP A 443 11.13 -10.96 25.45
CA ASP A 443 10.74 -11.71 24.26
C ASP A 443 11.38 -11.15 22.96
N GLY A 444 12.24 -10.14 23.07
CA GLY A 444 12.93 -9.53 21.93
C GLY A 444 13.84 -10.50 21.16
N ILE A 445 14.29 -11.60 21.79
CA ILE A 445 15.07 -12.66 21.15
C ILE A 445 14.30 -13.27 19.96
N ALA A 446 12.97 -13.38 20.05
CA ALA A 446 12.14 -13.89 18.96
C ALA A 446 12.19 -13.01 17.69
N TYR A 447 12.65 -11.76 17.80
CA TYR A 447 12.72 -10.79 16.71
C TYR A 447 14.14 -10.59 16.16
N GLU A 448 15.15 -11.26 16.71
CA GLU A 448 16.54 -11.15 16.26
C GLU A 448 16.71 -11.65 14.82
N LYS A 449 16.05 -12.77 14.48
CA LYS A 449 16.07 -13.30 13.12
C LYS A 449 15.47 -12.29 12.13
N LYS A 450 14.29 -11.75 12.42
CA LYS A 450 13.64 -10.70 11.59
C LYS A 450 14.56 -9.51 11.36
N ALA A 451 15.21 -9.02 12.41
CA ALA A 451 16.15 -7.89 12.30
C ALA A 451 17.40 -8.24 11.48
N ALA A 452 17.92 -9.46 11.60
CA ALA A 452 19.07 -9.94 10.83
C ALA A 452 18.73 -10.12 9.35
N ASP A 453 17.58 -10.74 9.07
CA ASP A 453 17.06 -10.99 7.72
C ASP A 453 16.83 -9.67 6.97
N MET A 454 16.15 -8.70 7.59
CA MET A 454 15.94 -7.38 6.98
C MET A 454 17.24 -6.62 6.73
N ARG A 455 18.23 -6.75 7.63
CA ARG A 455 19.56 -6.17 7.40
C ARG A 455 20.25 -6.80 6.20
N MET A 456 20.20 -8.13 6.10
CA MET A 456 20.79 -8.87 4.98
C MET A 456 20.13 -8.48 3.65
N LEU A 457 18.80 -8.37 3.64
CA LEU A 457 18.03 -7.94 2.47
C LEU A 457 18.45 -6.54 1.99
N THR A 458 18.57 -5.58 2.89
CA THR A 458 19.07 -4.23 2.56
C THR A 458 20.51 -4.25 2.02
N LEU A 459 21.40 -5.08 2.59
CA LEU A 459 22.78 -5.18 2.11
C LEU A 459 22.85 -5.75 0.69
N ILE A 460 22.01 -6.74 0.38
CA ILE A 460 21.90 -7.33 -0.96
C ILE A 460 21.37 -6.30 -1.96
N GLU A 461 20.31 -5.58 -1.60
CA GLU A 461 19.74 -4.50 -2.41
C GLU A 461 20.80 -3.44 -2.76
N GLN A 462 21.55 -2.96 -1.76
CA GLN A 462 22.63 -1.98 -1.97
C GLN A 462 23.74 -2.51 -2.89
N ARG A 463 24.10 -3.80 -2.79
CA ARG A 463 25.08 -4.41 -3.69
C ARG A 463 24.56 -4.46 -5.13
N THR A 464 23.30 -4.86 -5.30
CA THR A 464 22.64 -4.95 -6.61
C THR A 464 22.56 -3.58 -7.28
N VAL A 465 22.10 -2.55 -6.55
CA VAL A 465 22.03 -1.16 -7.05
C VAL A 465 23.42 -0.63 -7.43
N ALA A 466 24.47 -1.00 -6.68
CA ALA A 466 25.85 -0.65 -6.99
C ALA A 466 26.48 -1.50 -8.12
N GLY A 467 25.74 -2.43 -8.73
CA GLY A 467 26.23 -3.32 -9.78
C GLY A 467 27.30 -4.32 -9.32
N ARG A 468 27.35 -4.62 -8.01
CA ARG A 468 28.30 -5.59 -7.45
C ARG A 468 27.74 -7.00 -7.51
N PRO A 469 28.56 -8.02 -7.86
CA PRO A 469 28.10 -9.40 -7.88
C PRO A 469 27.72 -9.88 -6.47
N LEU A 470 26.66 -10.67 -6.39
CA LEU A 470 26.21 -11.32 -5.15
C LEU A 470 27.05 -12.57 -4.88
N THR A 471 27.29 -12.84 -3.60
CA THR A 471 28.02 -14.03 -3.15
C THR A 471 27.11 -15.25 -3.04
N LYS A 472 27.67 -16.46 -2.91
CA LYS A 472 26.91 -17.68 -2.61
C LYS A 472 25.97 -17.51 -1.42
N GLN A 473 26.41 -16.86 -0.33
CA GLN A 473 25.58 -16.64 0.85
C GLN A 473 24.42 -15.67 0.59
N ASP A 474 24.66 -14.63 -0.22
CA ASP A 474 23.60 -13.70 -0.63
C ASP A 474 22.54 -14.42 -1.47
N LEU A 475 22.96 -15.30 -2.39
CA LEU A 475 22.07 -16.10 -3.24
C LEU A 475 21.28 -17.14 -2.44
N LEU A 476 21.95 -17.88 -1.55
CA LEU A 476 21.29 -18.83 -0.64
C LEU A 476 20.24 -18.14 0.23
N PHE A 477 20.50 -16.91 0.66
CA PHE A 477 19.57 -16.10 1.44
C PHE A 477 18.38 -15.63 0.60
N ILE A 478 18.61 -14.93 -0.53
CA ILE A 478 17.52 -14.34 -1.33
C ILE A 478 16.61 -15.39 -1.99
N TYR A 479 17.14 -16.57 -2.29
CA TYR A 479 16.36 -17.71 -2.77
C TYR A 479 15.73 -18.54 -1.65
N GLU A 480 15.91 -18.16 -0.39
CA GLU A 480 15.33 -18.83 0.79
C GLU A 480 15.70 -20.32 0.87
N ILE A 481 16.89 -20.70 0.36
CA ILE A 481 17.30 -22.12 0.22
C ILE A 481 17.54 -22.78 1.58
N ASN A 482 18.09 -22.03 2.53
CA ASN A 482 18.42 -22.54 3.87
C ASN A 482 17.28 -22.31 4.86
N ALA A 483 16.66 -21.12 4.81
CA ALA A 483 15.57 -20.73 5.67
C ALA A 483 14.71 -19.65 4.97
N PRO A 484 13.40 -19.58 5.28
CA PRO A 484 12.57 -18.45 4.88
C PRO A 484 13.07 -17.13 5.44
N ILE A 485 12.95 -16.05 4.67
CA ILE A 485 13.23 -14.68 5.11
C ILE A 485 12.04 -14.19 5.93
N GLU A 486 12.29 -13.68 7.13
CA GLU A 486 11.25 -13.11 7.99
C GLU A 486 11.35 -11.58 8.07
N GLY A 487 10.22 -10.91 7.85
CA GLY A 487 10.07 -9.47 7.97
C GLY A 487 9.28 -9.04 9.20
N PHE A 488 9.02 -7.73 9.29
CA PHE A 488 8.19 -7.12 10.34
C PHE A 488 6.78 -6.78 9.86
N GLY A 489 6.56 -6.73 8.55
CA GLY A 489 5.25 -6.51 7.96
C GLY A 489 4.39 -7.78 7.94
N TYR A 490 3.14 -7.60 7.53
CA TYR A 490 2.14 -8.67 7.45
C TYR A 490 2.42 -9.67 6.31
N ASN A 491 3.00 -9.17 5.21
CA ASN A 491 3.34 -9.97 4.03
C ASN A 491 4.86 -10.11 3.87
N LYS A 492 5.29 -11.02 2.97
CA LYS A 492 6.69 -11.10 2.53
C LYS A 492 7.16 -9.75 2.00
N ASP A 493 8.39 -9.38 2.32
CA ASP A 493 8.99 -8.13 1.86
C ASP A 493 9.03 -8.12 0.31
N PRO A 494 8.43 -7.11 -0.35
CA PRO A 494 8.32 -7.08 -1.81
C PRO A 494 9.68 -7.10 -2.52
N ARG A 495 10.73 -6.59 -1.86
CA ARG A 495 12.10 -6.58 -2.40
C ARG A 495 12.61 -7.98 -2.71
N ILE A 496 12.14 -9.01 -2.02
CA ILE A 496 12.54 -10.41 -2.31
C ILE A 496 12.16 -10.77 -3.74
N THR A 497 10.93 -10.49 -4.15
CA THR A 497 10.44 -10.78 -5.49
C THR A 497 11.13 -9.91 -6.53
N GLU A 498 11.32 -8.62 -6.25
CA GLU A 498 12.01 -7.68 -7.14
C GLU A 498 13.47 -8.08 -7.38
N LEU A 499 14.20 -8.38 -6.31
CA LEU A 499 15.60 -8.79 -6.37
C LEU A 499 15.78 -10.13 -7.07
N ARG A 500 14.85 -11.07 -6.90
CA ARG A 500 14.89 -12.36 -7.63
C ARG A 500 14.53 -12.19 -9.11
N GLY A 501 13.51 -11.39 -9.42
CA GLY A 501 13.03 -11.18 -10.79
C GLY A 501 14.04 -10.50 -11.71
N ALA A 502 15.01 -9.78 -11.15
CA ALA A 502 16.10 -9.15 -11.90
C ALA A 502 17.29 -10.08 -12.20
N ARG A 503 17.24 -11.36 -11.79
CA ARG A 503 18.38 -12.29 -11.88
C ARG A 503 18.21 -13.37 -12.94
N ASN A 504 19.34 -13.96 -13.33
CA ASN A 504 19.41 -15.15 -14.18
C ASN A 504 19.74 -16.38 -13.31
N PRO A 505 18.77 -17.28 -13.05
CA PRO A 505 19.00 -18.48 -12.25
C PRO A 505 20.12 -19.39 -12.79
N GLU A 506 20.32 -19.44 -14.11
CA GLU A 506 21.37 -20.25 -14.74
C GLU A 506 22.78 -19.82 -14.32
N GLU A 507 23.04 -18.51 -14.26
CA GLU A 507 24.32 -17.97 -13.78
C GLU A 507 24.47 -18.14 -12.26
N ASP A 508 23.37 -18.00 -11.52
CA ASP A 508 23.38 -18.13 -10.07
C ASP A 508 23.66 -19.56 -9.62
N MET A 509 23.21 -20.57 -10.36
CA MET A 509 23.50 -21.98 -10.08
C MET A 509 25.00 -22.25 -10.00
N LEU A 510 25.79 -21.67 -10.91
CA LEU A 510 27.25 -21.83 -10.91
C LEU A 510 27.89 -21.35 -9.60
N VAL A 511 27.36 -20.27 -9.04
CA VAL A 511 27.83 -19.68 -7.78
C VAL A 511 27.31 -20.45 -6.57
N VAL A 512 26.03 -20.86 -6.58
CA VAL A 512 25.40 -21.57 -5.45
C VAL A 512 25.96 -22.99 -5.32
N PHE A 513 26.13 -23.69 -6.44
CA PHE A 513 26.64 -25.06 -6.48
C PHE A 513 28.16 -25.14 -6.52
N GLU A 514 28.86 -24.01 -6.68
CA GLU A 514 30.31 -23.93 -6.78
C GLU A 514 30.86 -24.89 -7.86
N CYS A 515 30.27 -24.79 -9.06
CA CYS A 515 30.56 -25.66 -10.19
C CYS A 515 30.53 -24.90 -11.52
N ASP A 516 31.14 -25.51 -12.54
CA ASP A 516 31.09 -25.02 -13.92
C ASP A 516 29.83 -25.52 -14.63
N GLU A 517 29.45 -24.87 -15.75
CA GLU A 517 28.24 -25.18 -16.53
C GLU A 517 28.20 -26.65 -16.98
N ASN A 518 29.34 -27.21 -17.37
CA ASN A 518 29.45 -28.61 -17.80
C ASN A 518 29.34 -29.63 -16.64
N GLN A 519 29.33 -29.17 -15.39
CA GLN A 519 29.15 -30.00 -14.19
C GLN A 519 27.69 -30.01 -13.72
N ILE A 520 26.80 -29.27 -14.39
CA ILE A 520 25.37 -29.28 -14.16
C ILE A 520 24.70 -30.13 -15.23
N ALA A 521 23.95 -31.15 -14.81
CA ALA A 521 23.14 -31.96 -15.71
C ALA A 521 21.67 -31.55 -15.64
N HIS A 522 21.03 -31.35 -16.79
CA HIS A 522 19.60 -31.03 -16.91
C HIS A 522 18.73 -32.19 -17.39
N SER A 523 19.37 -33.29 -17.80
CA SER A 523 18.73 -34.53 -18.24
C SER A 523 19.60 -35.72 -17.87
N VAL A 524 19.01 -36.92 -17.86
CA VAL A 524 19.73 -38.13 -17.46
C VAL A 524 20.92 -38.43 -18.39
N ASP A 525 20.81 -38.09 -19.68
CA ASP A 525 21.86 -38.32 -20.68
C ASP A 525 23.09 -37.40 -20.51
N GLN A 526 22.96 -36.30 -19.75
CA GLN A 526 24.07 -35.39 -19.46
C GLN A 526 24.87 -35.81 -18.21
N ILE A 527 24.34 -36.75 -17.43
CA ILE A 527 24.97 -37.20 -16.19
C ILE A 527 26.24 -38.00 -16.51
N ASN A 528 27.33 -37.60 -15.90
CA ASN A 528 28.64 -38.23 -16.03
C ASN A 528 29.44 -38.11 -14.73
N GLU A 529 30.65 -38.68 -14.69
CA GLU A 529 31.49 -38.70 -13.49
C GLU A 529 31.86 -37.31 -12.94
N SER A 530 31.79 -36.26 -13.78
CA SER A 530 32.09 -34.88 -13.38
C SER A 530 30.86 -34.06 -12.96
N THR A 531 29.66 -34.64 -13.04
CA THR A 531 28.42 -33.99 -12.61
C THR A 531 28.45 -33.73 -11.11
N LYS A 532 28.24 -32.47 -10.71
CA LYS A 532 28.14 -32.02 -9.31
C LYS A 532 26.73 -31.64 -8.90
N ALA A 533 25.90 -31.21 -9.86
CA ALA A 533 24.52 -30.83 -9.63
C ALA A 533 23.62 -31.35 -10.75
N TYR A 534 22.38 -31.65 -10.40
CA TYR A 534 21.32 -32.01 -11.32
C TYR A 534 20.13 -31.07 -11.17
N VAL A 535 19.69 -30.45 -12.27
CA VAL A 535 18.54 -29.53 -12.28
C VAL A 535 17.64 -29.84 -13.47
N GLY A 536 16.60 -30.64 -13.23
CA GLY A 536 15.73 -31.12 -14.30
C GLY A 536 14.62 -32.04 -13.82
N LYS A 537 13.79 -32.51 -14.76
CA LYS A 537 12.67 -33.40 -14.46
C LYS A 537 13.18 -34.78 -14.02
N LEU A 538 12.57 -35.36 -12.99
CA LEU A 538 12.90 -36.72 -12.55
C LEU A 538 12.48 -37.76 -13.60
N GLU A 539 13.43 -38.11 -14.47
CA GLU A 539 13.30 -39.15 -15.50
C GLU A 539 13.54 -40.56 -14.92
N PRO A 540 13.03 -41.62 -15.57
CA PRO A 540 13.22 -42.99 -15.09
C PRO A 540 14.70 -43.38 -14.90
N GLY A 541 15.00 -44.02 -13.77
CA GLY A 541 16.34 -44.45 -13.36
C GLY A 541 17.31 -43.31 -13.02
N ILE A 542 16.81 -42.09 -12.78
CA ILE A 542 17.67 -40.94 -12.44
C ILE A 542 18.55 -41.22 -11.23
N PHE A 543 18.00 -41.80 -10.15
CA PHE A 543 18.75 -42.00 -8.91
C PHE A 543 19.80 -43.10 -9.01
N ASP A 544 19.64 -44.05 -9.95
CA ASP A 544 20.64 -45.07 -10.25
C ASP A 544 21.85 -44.50 -10.99
N ARG A 545 21.67 -43.40 -11.75
CA ARG A 545 22.74 -42.80 -12.58
C ARG A 545 23.46 -41.65 -11.89
N LEU A 546 22.87 -41.06 -10.84
CA LEU A 546 23.48 -39.95 -10.12
C LEU A 546 24.74 -40.40 -9.36
N PRO A 547 25.90 -39.77 -9.59
CA PRO A 547 27.08 -40.04 -8.79
C PRO A 547 26.85 -39.77 -7.29
N ASP A 548 27.55 -40.52 -6.43
CA ASP A 548 27.45 -40.38 -4.96
C ASP A 548 27.79 -38.97 -4.46
N GLY A 549 28.67 -38.25 -5.18
CA GLY A 549 29.10 -36.89 -4.85
C GLY A 549 28.13 -35.76 -5.23
N VAL A 550 26.96 -36.06 -5.82
CA VAL A 550 25.99 -35.03 -6.22
C VAL A 550 25.15 -34.57 -5.02
N GLU A 551 25.50 -33.42 -4.46
CA GLU A 551 24.80 -32.80 -3.33
C GLU A 551 23.56 -31.98 -3.72
N HIS A 552 23.51 -31.50 -4.97
CA HIS A 552 22.49 -30.58 -5.43
C HIS A 552 21.59 -31.24 -6.48
N VAL A 553 20.38 -31.61 -6.08
CA VAL A 553 19.35 -32.18 -6.97
C VAL A 553 18.11 -31.32 -6.87
N TYR A 554 17.67 -30.74 -7.99
CA TYR A 554 16.51 -29.85 -8.07
C TYR A 554 15.63 -30.27 -9.25
N THR A 555 14.31 -30.18 -9.07
CA THR A 555 13.38 -30.29 -10.21
C THR A 555 13.31 -29.00 -11.03
N ALA A 556 13.51 -27.84 -10.40
CA ALA A 556 13.62 -26.53 -11.05
C ALA A 556 14.24 -25.50 -10.09
N PHE A 557 15.52 -25.16 -10.23
CA PHE A 557 16.19 -24.20 -9.34
C PHE A 557 15.57 -22.78 -9.44
N PRO A 558 15.41 -22.05 -8.32
CA PRO A 558 15.77 -22.41 -6.93
C PRO A 558 14.76 -23.28 -6.17
N GLU A 559 13.60 -23.56 -6.75
CA GLU A 559 12.56 -24.42 -6.17
C GLU A 559 12.83 -25.93 -6.34
N GLY A 560 12.02 -26.77 -5.69
CA GLY A 560 12.05 -28.21 -6.01
C GLY A 560 13.33 -28.94 -5.60
N LYS A 561 14.03 -28.45 -4.58
CA LYS A 561 15.19 -29.12 -4.00
C LYS A 561 14.81 -30.50 -3.46
N ILE A 562 15.46 -31.54 -3.97
CA ILE A 562 15.34 -32.90 -3.46
C ILE A 562 16.37 -33.11 -2.36
N ARG A 563 15.91 -33.53 -1.17
CA ARG A 563 16.81 -33.77 -0.04
C ARG A 563 17.40 -35.17 -0.13
N ARG A 564 18.72 -35.24 -0.08
CA ARG A 564 19.51 -36.47 0.06
C ARG A 564 20.14 -36.47 1.44
N GLN A 565 20.11 -37.61 2.12
CA GLN A 565 20.76 -37.75 3.42
C GLN A 565 21.23 -39.19 3.60
N SER A 566 22.42 -39.37 4.17
CA SER A 566 22.90 -40.68 4.60
C SER A 566 22.50 -40.94 6.04
N ILE A 567 22.06 -42.16 6.33
CA ILE A 567 21.86 -42.63 7.70
C ILE A 567 22.52 -43.99 7.89
N GLU A 568 22.96 -44.29 9.11
CA GLU A 568 23.37 -45.66 9.47
C GLU A 568 22.12 -46.48 9.83
N ILE A 569 22.01 -47.66 9.23
CA ILE A 569 20.99 -48.67 9.53
C ILE A 569 21.65 -50.02 9.83
N GLY A 570 20.94 -50.91 10.52
CA GLY A 570 21.46 -52.22 10.90
C GLY A 570 22.38 -52.19 12.11
N GLY A 571 22.86 -53.37 12.49
CA GLY A 571 23.79 -53.57 13.61
C GLY A 571 23.18 -53.58 15.00
N LYS A 572 21.89 -53.23 15.14
CA LYS A 572 21.20 -53.14 16.44
C LYS A 572 19.97 -54.03 16.49
N ASP A 573 19.71 -54.64 17.64
CA ASP A 573 18.44 -55.33 17.90
C ASP A 573 17.37 -54.40 18.51
N VAL A 574 16.16 -54.93 18.70
CA VAL A 574 15.04 -54.19 19.28
C VAL A 574 15.34 -53.68 20.69
N ILE A 575 16.14 -54.39 21.49
CA ILE A 575 16.47 -54.00 22.87
C ILE A 575 17.42 -52.80 22.83
N GLU A 576 18.44 -52.87 21.98
CA GLU A 576 19.40 -51.79 21.78
C GLU A 576 18.74 -50.53 21.22
N LEU A 577 17.86 -50.69 20.21
CA LEU A 577 17.10 -49.59 19.62
C LEU A 577 16.14 -48.95 20.64
N LYS A 578 15.46 -49.73 21.48
CA LYS A 578 14.62 -49.20 22.58
C LYS A 578 15.46 -48.44 23.61
N GLY A 579 16.64 -48.96 23.95
CA GLY A 579 17.57 -48.29 24.86
C GLY A 579 18.04 -46.94 24.34
N LEU A 580 18.27 -46.80 23.02
CA LEU A 580 18.62 -45.53 22.40
C LEU A 580 17.46 -44.52 22.43
N LEU A 581 16.24 -44.97 22.14
CA LEU A 581 15.03 -44.14 22.24
C LEU A 581 14.82 -43.60 23.66
N GLU A 582 14.96 -44.45 24.67
CA GLU A 582 14.82 -44.06 26.08
C GLU A 582 15.90 -43.05 26.52
N GLN A 583 17.13 -43.20 26.03
CA GLN A 583 18.22 -42.25 26.30
C GLN A 583 17.99 -40.88 25.65
N ASN A 584 17.34 -40.85 24.48
CA ASN A 584 16.99 -39.62 23.77
C ASN A 584 15.73 -38.94 24.33
N GLY A 585 15.05 -39.55 25.32
CA GLY A 585 13.83 -39.01 25.92
C GLY A 585 12.56 -39.27 25.12
N ASP A 586 12.62 -40.11 24.08
CA ASP A 586 11.50 -40.43 23.20
C ASP A 586 10.62 -41.53 23.83
N ARG A 587 9.43 -41.18 24.30
CA ARG A 587 8.43 -42.13 24.82
C ARG A 587 7.18 -42.13 23.93
N PHE A 588 7.23 -42.93 22.87
CA PHE A 588 6.10 -43.11 21.96
C PHE A 588 5.56 -44.53 22.04
N ASP A 589 4.36 -44.69 22.60
CA ASP A 589 3.69 -45.99 22.73
C ASP A 589 3.51 -46.70 21.37
N HIS A 590 3.30 -45.92 20.29
CA HIS A 590 3.17 -46.48 18.93
C HIS A 590 4.49 -47.09 18.42
N VAL A 591 5.65 -46.52 18.79
CA VAL A 591 6.96 -46.97 18.31
C VAL A 591 7.28 -48.32 18.93
N ASN A 592 6.99 -48.45 20.23
CA ASN A 592 7.10 -49.71 20.94
C ASN A 592 6.24 -50.80 20.31
N TRP A 593 4.98 -50.49 19.96
CA TRP A 593 4.09 -51.43 19.29
C TRP A 593 4.61 -51.89 17.92
N MET A 594 5.13 -50.96 17.11
CA MET A 594 5.76 -51.28 15.83
C MET A 594 6.99 -52.19 16.01
N MET A 595 7.87 -51.85 16.95
CA MET A 595 9.11 -52.62 17.22
C MET A 595 8.83 -54.01 17.80
N ASP A 596 7.67 -54.20 18.44
CA ASP A 596 7.25 -55.49 18.96
C ASP A 596 6.64 -56.41 17.88
N HIS A 597 6.27 -55.88 16.71
CA HIS A 597 5.75 -56.66 15.59
C HIS A 597 6.83 -57.59 14.99
N ASP A 598 6.42 -58.81 14.60
CA ASP A 598 7.34 -59.80 14.04
C ASP A 598 7.95 -59.33 12.71
N ASP A 599 7.21 -58.59 11.88
CA ASP A 599 7.73 -58.03 10.62
C ASP A 599 8.89 -57.05 10.84
N PHE A 600 8.81 -56.21 11.87
CA PHE A 600 9.90 -55.28 12.21
C PHE A 600 11.13 -56.06 12.68
N LYS A 601 10.95 -56.99 13.63
CA LYS A 601 12.02 -57.86 14.14
C LYS A 601 12.66 -58.71 13.06
N TYR A 602 11.86 -59.16 12.09
CA TYR A 602 12.31 -59.91 10.93
C TYR A 602 13.19 -59.03 10.02
N SER A 603 12.79 -57.76 9.81
CA SER A 603 13.51 -56.83 8.92
C SER A 603 14.94 -56.49 9.36
N LEU A 604 15.25 -56.61 10.66
CA LEU A 604 16.58 -56.36 11.24
C LEU A 604 17.59 -57.50 10.99
N ARG A 605 17.17 -58.61 10.39
CA ARG A 605 17.98 -59.85 10.30
C ARG A 605 18.34 -60.23 8.87
N GLU A 606 19.49 -60.87 8.71
CA GLU A 606 19.97 -61.42 7.45
C GLU A 606 19.36 -62.81 7.18
N LYS A 607 18.74 -62.98 6.01
CA LYS A 607 18.10 -64.25 5.65
C LYS A 607 19.10 -65.40 5.55
N ASP A 608 18.98 -66.40 6.42
CA ASP A 608 19.76 -67.63 6.36
C ASP A 608 18.92 -68.81 5.85
N SER A 609 19.18 -69.20 4.61
CA SER A 609 18.52 -70.34 3.95
C SER A 609 18.67 -71.69 4.68
N LYS A 610 19.68 -71.83 5.55
CA LYS A 610 19.93 -73.06 6.34
C LYS A 610 19.25 -73.05 7.71
N GLN A 611 18.67 -71.91 8.12
CA GLN A 611 17.98 -71.74 9.38
C GLN A 611 16.52 -71.38 9.12
N PRO A 612 15.56 -72.30 9.29
CA PRO A 612 14.14 -72.00 9.02
C PRO A 612 13.52 -71.03 10.04
N ASP A 613 14.10 -70.90 11.24
CA ASP A 613 13.65 -69.97 12.27
C ASP A 613 14.35 -68.61 12.15
N TRP A 614 13.65 -67.61 11.61
CA TRP A 614 14.18 -66.27 11.39
C TRP A 614 14.64 -65.58 12.69
N LYS A 615 14.13 -65.99 13.85
CA LYS A 615 14.53 -65.41 15.15
C LYS A 615 15.97 -65.75 15.51
N LYS A 616 16.57 -66.76 14.86
CA LYS A 616 17.97 -67.18 15.03
C LYS A 616 18.91 -66.63 13.96
N TRP A 617 18.39 -65.90 12.98
CA TRP A 617 19.21 -65.25 11.97
C TRP A 617 20.08 -64.16 12.58
N LYS A 618 21.25 -63.92 11.97
CA LYS A 618 22.14 -62.85 12.41
C LYS A 618 21.47 -61.49 12.19
N ILE A 619 21.75 -60.54 13.09
CA ILE A 619 21.40 -59.14 12.88
C ILE A 619 22.22 -58.65 11.68
N LYS A 620 21.59 -57.83 10.83
CA LYS A 620 22.28 -57.18 9.71
C LYS A 620 23.49 -56.42 10.21
N SER A 621 24.58 -56.49 9.47
CA SER A 621 25.73 -55.62 9.74
C SER A 621 25.32 -54.14 9.55
N PRO A 622 25.91 -53.19 10.29
CA PRO A 622 25.70 -51.77 10.02
C PRO A 622 26.04 -51.43 8.57
N GLU A 623 25.19 -50.66 7.92
CA GLU A 623 25.41 -50.12 6.59
C GLU A 623 24.92 -48.66 6.50
N GLU A 624 25.50 -47.91 5.57
CA GLU A 624 25.08 -46.55 5.27
C GLU A 624 24.00 -46.59 4.18
N ALA A 625 22.80 -46.12 4.49
CA ALA A 625 21.69 -46.01 3.56
C ALA A 625 21.50 -44.57 3.11
N MET A 626 21.57 -44.34 1.80
CA MET A 626 21.25 -43.06 1.20
C MET A 626 19.74 -42.92 1.01
N LEU A 627 19.15 -41.94 1.68
CA LEU A 627 17.73 -41.64 1.61
C LEU A 627 17.45 -40.45 0.70
N ILE A 628 16.39 -40.58 -0.09
CA ILE A 628 15.86 -39.52 -0.93
C ILE A 628 14.48 -39.12 -0.39
N ARG A 629 14.32 -37.84 -0.05
CA ARG A 629 13.03 -37.31 0.40
C ARG A 629 12.40 -36.50 -0.73
N LEU A 630 11.23 -36.97 -1.16
CA LEU A 630 10.42 -36.40 -2.23
C LEU A 630 9.06 -35.97 -1.68
N ARG A 631 8.50 -34.88 -2.22
CA ARG A 631 7.09 -34.56 -2.05
C ARG A 631 6.28 -35.34 -3.09
N VAL A 632 5.00 -35.57 -2.81
CA VAL A 632 4.09 -36.24 -3.76
C VAL A 632 3.99 -35.46 -5.08
N GLU A 633 4.08 -34.14 -5.03
CA GLU A 633 4.17 -33.28 -6.21
C GLU A 633 5.45 -33.48 -7.03
N ASP A 634 6.60 -33.76 -6.38
CA ASP A 634 7.88 -33.99 -7.07
C ASP A 634 7.83 -35.28 -7.91
N LEU A 635 6.97 -36.24 -7.54
CA LEU A 635 6.70 -37.46 -8.29
C LEU A 635 5.79 -37.24 -9.51
N GLY A 636 5.24 -36.03 -9.68
CA GLY A 636 4.32 -35.68 -10.77
C GLY A 636 2.83 -35.72 -10.38
N PHE A 637 2.52 -35.73 -9.08
CA PHE A 637 1.15 -35.85 -8.57
C PHE A 637 0.72 -34.62 -7.73
N PRO A 638 0.49 -33.45 -8.34
CA PRO A 638 0.18 -32.21 -7.61
C PRO A 638 -1.17 -32.24 -6.88
N SER A 639 -2.10 -33.12 -7.30
CA SER A 639 -3.42 -33.29 -6.67
C SER A 639 -3.51 -34.52 -5.75
N GLY A 640 -2.37 -35.09 -5.37
CA GLY A 640 -2.27 -36.32 -4.59
C GLY A 640 -2.20 -37.59 -5.45
N ALA A 641 -1.83 -38.70 -4.81
CA ALA A 641 -1.67 -40.02 -5.43
C ALA A 641 -2.02 -41.13 -4.43
N THR A 642 -2.35 -42.31 -4.96
CA THR A 642 -2.46 -43.54 -4.16
C THR A 642 -1.08 -44.10 -3.82
N THR A 643 -1.00 -44.93 -2.78
CA THR A 643 0.25 -45.59 -2.37
C THR A 643 0.88 -46.41 -3.50
N ASP A 644 0.07 -47.15 -4.26
CA ASP A 644 0.56 -47.97 -5.37
C ASP A 644 1.16 -47.12 -6.50
N GLN A 645 0.56 -45.96 -6.80
CA GLN A 645 1.09 -45.01 -7.78
C GLN A 645 2.42 -44.42 -7.32
N ILE A 646 2.54 -44.10 -6.03
CA ILE A 646 3.79 -43.59 -5.45
C ILE A 646 4.88 -44.67 -5.52
N TYR A 647 4.58 -45.91 -5.16
CA TYR A 647 5.55 -47.02 -5.18
C TYR A 647 5.99 -47.35 -6.60
N THR A 648 5.05 -47.47 -7.54
CA THR A 648 5.36 -47.69 -8.96
C THR A 648 6.27 -46.58 -9.48
N ARG A 649 5.95 -45.32 -9.15
CA ARG A 649 6.74 -44.18 -9.60
C ARG A 649 8.12 -44.13 -8.93
N ALA A 650 8.24 -44.51 -7.67
CA ALA A 650 9.53 -44.59 -6.98
C ALA A 650 10.43 -45.65 -7.62
N GLU A 651 9.89 -46.84 -7.92
CA GLU A 651 10.62 -47.91 -8.61
C GLU A 651 11.08 -47.45 -10.01
N GLU A 652 10.23 -46.77 -10.77
CA GLU A 652 10.61 -46.19 -12.07
C GLU A 652 11.79 -45.22 -11.98
N LEU A 653 11.94 -44.49 -10.87
CA LEU A 653 13.01 -43.52 -10.67
C LEU A 653 14.32 -44.16 -10.17
N GLY A 654 14.34 -45.46 -9.90
CA GLY A 654 15.49 -46.17 -9.31
C GLY A 654 15.51 -46.10 -7.78
N LEU A 655 14.36 -46.00 -7.13
CA LEU A 655 14.25 -45.97 -5.68
C LEU A 655 13.64 -47.25 -5.13
N GLU A 656 14.16 -47.70 -3.99
CA GLU A 656 13.61 -48.81 -3.22
C GLU A 656 12.86 -48.30 -1.98
N LEU A 657 11.92 -49.10 -1.49
CA LEU A 657 11.22 -48.80 -0.25
C LEU A 657 12.18 -48.83 0.94
N CYS A 658 12.10 -47.79 1.78
CA CYS A 658 12.90 -47.71 2.99
C CYS A 658 12.62 -48.91 3.92
N PRO A 659 13.67 -49.54 4.49
CA PRO A 659 13.49 -50.52 5.55
C PRO A 659 12.70 -49.94 6.74
N PRO A 660 11.91 -50.75 7.48
CA PRO A 660 11.15 -50.28 8.64
C PRO A 660 11.99 -49.54 9.69
N GLU A 661 13.26 -49.94 9.85
CA GLU A 661 14.22 -49.32 10.77
C GLU A 661 14.47 -47.82 10.49
N VAL A 662 14.37 -47.39 9.23
CA VAL A 662 14.52 -45.98 8.83
C VAL A 662 13.49 -45.10 9.55
N GLY A 663 12.27 -45.62 9.75
CA GLY A 663 11.21 -44.91 10.46
C GLY A 663 11.62 -44.51 11.89
N LEU A 664 12.40 -45.34 12.57
CA LEU A 664 12.90 -45.04 13.92
C LEU A 664 13.83 -43.83 13.93
N ASN A 665 14.76 -43.76 12.98
CA ASN A 665 15.70 -42.63 12.87
C ASN A 665 14.97 -41.29 12.64
N PHE A 666 13.82 -41.30 11.97
CA PHE A 666 13.01 -40.09 11.83
C PHE A 666 12.19 -39.77 13.07
N VAL A 667 11.60 -40.77 13.76
CA VAL A 667 10.88 -40.52 15.01
C VAL A 667 11.82 -39.99 16.10
N CYS A 668 13.05 -40.53 16.21
CA CYS A 668 14.10 -40.06 17.13
C CYS A 668 14.62 -38.65 16.83
N ASN A 669 14.65 -38.23 15.56
CA ASN A 669 15.22 -36.93 15.15
C ASN A 669 14.16 -35.84 14.90
N THR A 670 12.86 -36.16 14.88
CA THR A 670 11.80 -35.15 14.67
C THR A 670 11.53 -34.22 15.85
N LEU A 671 12.23 -34.38 16.99
CA LEU A 671 12.07 -33.51 18.16
C LEU A 671 13.23 -32.55 18.43
N THR A 672 14.32 -32.59 17.65
CA THR A 672 15.46 -31.65 17.79
C THR A 672 15.43 -30.48 16.80
N SER A 673 14.46 -30.44 15.88
CA SER A 673 14.16 -29.23 15.09
C SER A 673 12.67 -28.88 15.18
N ARG A 674 12.30 -28.18 16.26
CA ARG A 674 11.17 -27.26 16.26
C ARG A 674 11.72 -25.84 16.28
#